data_AF-A0A9C8GMI8-F1
#
_entry.id   AF-A0A9C8GMI8-F1
#
_cell.length_a   1.000
_cell.length_b   1.000
_cell.length_c   1.000
_cell.angle_alpha   90.00
_cell.angle_beta   90.00
_cell.angle_gamma   90.00
#
_symmetry.space_group_name_H-M   'P 1'
#
loop_
_entity.id
_entity.type
_entity.pdbx_description
1 polymer ?
#
loop_
_entity_poly.entity_id
_entity_poly.type
_entity_poly.pdbx_seq_one_letter_code
_entity_poly.pdbx_strand_id
1 'polypeptide(L)'
;MTFSAEDQLLIQCAREKLNRCALQAASNLLGQDLDWEYVLDAAILHGVAPLLYRSLDQVRGAHEDISIPTAIRETLKHLYANNVRRNQRLYNTLGEVIGALEAENIEVLGLKDIVLAQTVFSDIGLRPMGDIDILIHKEDYDRFAACIADLGFSPLPSSTCPYLLKYAWALHFRRPADELWLDVQWGVLQLEWDIYGEGNFDLETDRMWRNAHRLRIEDYEILAPKPEDMLFHLCMHLEGHRYAELILFSDILAFIHHYGEEIDWSYFITLGKKYGVEASLYYTLLFVERLFHCPLPFSLSESDLAPDYFKADLFAPLFDNLTTLHGSLDEISRTAAPLKDVMDRFEQVVRHQAVCSMRGYEELDNLASMLNQFETEIILFDSRGSTKAFPSRALPEFPEIYMFALQKARPCVEQALATCGFVERTASEYVKRGVYASVDPALSEIPVRLDIHASFLASLDAVLDLQIASPGSQSKKEMALQALFGALRPKGVDAAATMTLNVALLTPEEMVVYFAARIGQREYERLFKLCDLIEFLRRYPGEIRWQAVAELAIVHDVAPAVHVGLLAVNPLLDQPFPAEIFSFFEPLDAPPRLFNWARYGPGSLERYTSFKALFYCMFSLASTEGLAAKLKYVLGISDQRRQKVIWMTCADHAVRLGWQILTSPFRKKREYTVKDFAYWTQPESDMGP
;
A
#
# COMPACT_ATOMS: atom_id res chain seq x y z
N MET A 1 -26.35 11.16 9.64
CA MET A 1 -25.24 12.13 9.83
C MET A 1 -24.05 11.65 9.01
N THR A 2 -23.28 12.59 8.46
CA THR A 2 -22.17 12.39 7.52
C THR A 2 -20.83 12.47 8.25
N PHE A 3 -19.70 12.50 7.52
CA PHE A 3 -18.35 12.72 8.08
C PHE A 3 -18.28 13.91 9.05
N SER A 4 -17.22 13.99 9.87
CA SER A 4 -16.96 15.17 10.70
C SER A 4 -16.96 16.47 9.87
N ALA A 5 -17.32 17.60 10.49
CA ALA A 5 -17.34 18.89 9.78
C ALA A 5 -15.93 19.24 9.26
N GLU A 6 -14.90 18.84 10.00
CA GLU A 6 -13.50 18.97 9.66
C GLU A 6 -13.12 18.14 8.42
N ASP A 7 -13.51 16.86 8.35
CA ASP A 7 -13.25 16.03 7.16
C ASP A 7 -14.03 16.53 5.93
N GLN A 8 -15.29 16.95 6.13
CA GLN A 8 -16.07 17.55 5.05
C GLN A 8 -15.37 18.81 4.53
N LEU A 9 -14.84 19.66 5.41
CA LEU A 9 -14.10 20.86 5.02
C LEU A 9 -12.85 20.50 4.22
N LEU A 10 -12.10 19.48 4.65
CA LEU A 10 -10.93 18.99 3.93
C LEU A 10 -11.30 18.47 2.54
N ILE A 11 -12.35 17.66 2.41
CA ILE A 11 -12.83 17.15 1.12
C ILE A 11 -13.25 18.30 0.18
N GLN A 12 -13.98 19.30 0.69
CA GLN A 12 -14.40 20.44 -0.15
C GLN A 12 -13.20 21.26 -0.61
N CYS A 13 -12.19 21.45 0.26
CA CYS A 13 -11.01 22.27 0.00
C CYS A 13 -9.87 21.52 -0.71
N ALA A 14 -9.92 20.19 -0.82
CA ALA A 14 -8.93 19.35 -1.50
C ALA A 14 -9.14 19.37 -3.03
N ARG A 15 -9.16 20.57 -3.61
CA ARG A 15 -9.38 20.79 -5.04
C ARG A 15 -8.43 21.87 -5.54
N GLU A 16 -7.95 21.72 -6.78
CA GLU A 16 -7.18 22.74 -7.47
C GLU A 16 -7.97 24.07 -7.57
N LYS A 17 -9.27 23.96 -7.87
CA LYS A 17 -10.20 25.09 -7.95
C LYS A 17 -11.51 24.77 -7.27
N LEU A 18 -11.94 25.63 -6.34
CA LEU A 18 -13.27 25.56 -5.76
C LEU A 18 -14.32 25.93 -6.82
N ASN A 19 -15.20 24.98 -7.13
CA ASN A 19 -16.44 25.30 -7.83
C ASN A 19 -17.43 26.00 -6.87
N ARG A 20 -18.52 26.56 -7.42
CA ARG A 20 -19.50 27.33 -6.61
C ARG A 20 -20.13 26.51 -5.48
N CYS A 21 -20.43 25.23 -5.73
CA CYS A 21 -21.03 24.35 -4.74
C CYS A 21 -20.06 24.06 -3.59
N ALA A 22 -18.81 23.74 -3.91
CA ALA A 22 -17.76 23.49 -2.93
C ALA A 22 -17.43 24.74 -2.10
N LEU A 23 -17.37 25.92 -2.74
CA LEU A 23 -17.18 27.19 -2.04
C LEU A 23 -18.30 27.47 -1.04
N GLN A 24 -19.56 27.29 -1.44
CA GLN A 24 -20.71 27.46 -0.54
C GLN A 24 -20.70 26.45 0.60
N ALA A 25 -20.39 25.18 0.32
CA ALA A 25 -20.31 24.14 1.33
C ALA A 25 -19.19 24.43 2.34
N ALA A 26 -18.01 24.81 1.88
CA ALA A 26 -16.89 25.21 2.74
C ALA A 26 -17.24 26.44 3.59
N SER A 27 -17.88 27.47 3.02
CA SER A 27 -18.37 28.63 3.77
C SER A 27 -19.32 28.25 4.90
N ASN A 28 -20.25 27.33 4.65
CA ASN A 28 -21.20 26.86 5.66
C ASN A 28 -20.51 26.07 6.78
N LEU A 29 -19.49 25.27 6.46
CA LEU A 29 -18.71 24.50 7.44
C LEU A 29 -17.86 25.41 8.32
N LEU A 30 -17.27 26.47 7.75
CA LEU A 30 -16.49 27.46 8.49
C LEU A 30 -17.32 28.31 9.47
N GLY A 31 -18.65 28.31 9.34
CA GLY A 31 -19.56 28.91 10.32
C GLY A 31 -19.77 28.06 11.58
N GLN A 32 -19.20 26.85 11.64
CA GLN A 32 -19.31 25.94 12.78
C GLN A 32 -18.07 26.03 13.69
N ASP A 33 -18.17 25.46 14.90
CA ASP A 33 -17.02 25.28 15.78
C ASP A 33 -16.21 24.07 15.30
N LEU A 34 -15.02 24.32 14.77
CA LEU A 34 -14.15 23.30 14.17
C LEU A 34 -12.93 23.04 15.05
N ASP A 35 -12.54 21.78 15.18
CA ASP A 35 -11.24 21.40 15.70
C ASP A 35 -10.14 21.72 14.68
N TRP A 36 -9.63 22.95 14.74
CA TRP A 36 -8.60 23.44 13.84
C TRP A 36 -7.24 22.74 13.99
N GLU A 37 -6.96 22.15 15.15
CA GLU A 37 -5.74 21.36 15.35
C GLU A 37 -5.82 20.08 14.51
N TYR A 38 -6.96 19.38 14.59
CA TYR A 38 -7.22 18.23 13.73
C TYR A 38 -7.24 18.59 12.24
N VAL A 39 -7.92 19.67 11.84
CA VAL A 39 -7.95 20.10 10.42
C VAL A 39 -6.54 20.31 9.89
N LEU A 40 -5.67 20.98 10.66
CA LEU A 40 -4.29 21.24 10.24
C LEU A 40 -3.48 19.95 10.15
N ASP A 41 -3.54 19.10 11.18
CA ASP A 41 -2.78 17.84 11.22
C ASP A 41 -3.21 16.89 10.11
N ALA A 42 -4.52 16.72 9.89
CA ALA A 42 -5.05 15.92 8.81
C ALA A 42 -4.69 16.51 7.43
N ALA A 43 -4.76 17.83 7.24
CA ALA A 43 -4.36 18.47 5.99
C ALA A 43 -2.88 18.23 5.65
N ILE A 44 -2.00 18.26 6.66
CA ILE A 44 -0.57 17.98 6.49
C ILE A 44 -0.37 16.50 6.16
N LEU A 45 -0.97 15.61 6.94
CA LEU A 45 -0.81 14.16 6.80
C LEU A 45 -1.32 13.64 5.46
N HIS A 46 -2.40 14.23 4.94
CA HIS A 46 -2.98 13.88 3.65
C HIS A 46 -2.45 14.70 2.47
N GLY A 47 -1.46 15.56 2.68
CA GLY A 47 -0.80 16.33 1.61
C GLY A 47 -1.62 17.47 1.01
N VAL A 48 -2.74 17.86 1.61
CA VAL A 48 -3.69 18.86 1.08
C VAL A 48 -3.57 20.24 1.74
N ALA A 49 -2.59 20.47 2.62
CA ALA A 49 -2.44 21.75 3.32
C ALA A 49 -2.33 22.98 2.39
N PRO A 50 -1.60 22.95 1.25
CA PRO A 50 -1.60 24.08 0.32
C PRO A 50 -2.94 24.31 -0.39
N LEU A 51 -3.66 23.23 -0.74
CA LEU A 51 -5.01 23.32 -1.30
C LEU A 51 -5.99 23.92 -0.29
N LEU A 52 -5.89 23.51 0.98
CA LEU A 52 -6.65 24.09 2.08
C LEU A 52 -6.35 25.59 2.23
N TYR A 53 -5.08 26.00 2.23
CA TYR A 53 -4.71 27.42 2.27
C TYR A 53 -5.40 28.23 1.16
N ARG A 54 -5.26 27.77 -0.09
CA ARG A 54 -5.82 28.43 -1.27
C ARG A 54 -7.34 28.52 -1.20
N SER A 55 -7.99 27.43 -0.83
CA SER A 55 -9.45 27.33 -0.69
C SER A 55 -9.99 28.28 0.39
N LEU A 56 -9.34 28.31 1.56
CA LEU A 56 -9.72 29.21 2.65
C LEU A 56 -9.53 30.69 2.29
N ASP A 57 -8.49 31.02 1.51
CA ASP A 57 -8.28 32.38 1.01
C ASP A 57 -9.37 32.81 0.02
N GLN A 58 -9.78 31.91 -0.89
CA GLN A 58 -10.90 32.14 -1.80
C GLN A 58 -12.23 32.34 -1.06
N VAL A 59 -12.52 31.51 -0.05
CA VAL A 59 -13.74 31.65 0.77
C VAL A 59 -13.76 32.99 1.51
N ARG A 60 -12.63 33.41 2.12
CA ARG A 60 -12.54 34.72 2.79
C ARG A 60 -12.70 35.89 1.82
N GLY A 61 -12.18 35.76 0.60
CA GLY A 61 -12.40 36.77 -0.45
C GLY A 61 -13.86 36.88 -0.88
N ALA A 62 -14.64 35.81 -0.76
CA ALA A 62 -16.07 35.78 -1.06
C ALA A 62 -16.96 36.18 0.13
N HIS A 63 -16.50 35.95 1.37
CA HIS A 63 -17.24 36.18 2.61
C HIS A 63 -16.34 36.78 3.70
N GLU A 64 -16.37 38.10 3.86
CA GLU A 64 -15.53 38.81 4.83
C GLU A 64 -15.84 38.47 6.31
N ASP A 65 -17.05 38.01 6.59
CA ASP A 65 -17.53 37.69 7.94
C ASP A 65 -16.99 36.36 8.49
N ILE A 66 -16.38 35.52 7.65
CA ILE A 66 -15.85 34.22 8.05
C ILE A 66 -14.47 34.40 8.71
N SER A 67 -14.40 34.11 10.01
CA SER A 67 -13.17 34.19 10.78
C SER A 67 -12.43 32.85 10.81
N ILE A 68 -11.17 32.86 10.38
CA ILE A 68 -10.25 31.72 10.47
C ILE A 68 -9.17 32.09 11.49
N PRO A 69 -8.84 31.23 12.47
CA PRO A 69 -7.80 31.52 13.46
C PRO A 69 -6.49 31.93 12.78
N THR A 70 -5.96 33.10 13.16
CA THR A 70 -4.76 33.68 12.56
C THR A 70 -3.56 32.72 12.60
N ALA A 71 -3.37 31.99 13.69
CA ALA A 71 -2.27 31.03 13.81
C ALA A 71 -2.34 29.90 12.76
N ILE A 72 -3.54 29.40 12.48
CA ILE A 72 -3.77 28.36 11.48
C ILE A 72 -3.49 28.91 10.08
N ARG A 73 -4.04 30.08 9.78
CA ARG A 73 -3.85 30.73 8.47
C ARG A 73 -2.37 31.02 8.19
N GLU A 74 -1.63 31.58 9.15
CA GLU A 74 -0.20 31.85 8.95
C GLU A 74 0.60 30.54 8.81
N THR A 75 0.22 29.48 9.53
CA THR A 75 0.85 28.16 9.37
C THR A 75 0.62 27.59 7.97
N LEU A 76 -0.63 27.58 7.50
CA LEU A 76 -0.99 27.11 6.16
C LEU A 76 -0.32 27.94 5.05
N LYS A 77 -0.23 29.26 5.24
CA LYS A 77 0.49 30.17 4.33
C LYS A 77 1.98 29.85 4.29
N HIS A 78 2.61 29.56 5.43
CA HIS A 78 4.01 29.15 5.48
C HIS A 78 4.23 27.81 4.79
N LEU A 79 3.35 26.82 5.00
CA LEU A 79 3.40 25.53 4.32
C LEU A 79 3.29 25.69 2.80
N TYR A 80 2.34 26.49 2.33
CA TYR A 80 2.21 26.84 0.91
C TYR A 80 3.48 27.51 0.37
N ALA A 81 4.01 28.54 1.05
CA ALA A 81 5.20 29.25 0.59
C ALA A 81 6.46 28.37 0.58
N ASN A 82 6.59 27.44 1.53
CA ASN A 82 7.64 26.43 1.54
C ASN A 82 7.49 25.47 0.37
N ASN A 83 6.26 25.06 0.06
CA ASN A 83 5.97 24.19 -1.06
C ASN A 83 6.32 24.83 -2.41
N VAL A 84 6.00 26.12 -2.60
CA VAL A 84 6.41 26.88 -3.80
C VAL A 84 7.93 26.82 -3.98
N ARG A 85 8.71 27.10 -2.93
CA ARG A 85 10.19 27.09 -3.00
C ARG A 85 10.73 25.68 -3.29
N ARG A 86 10.14 24.66 -2.65
CA ARG A 86 10.53 23.26 -2.85
C ARG A 86 10.26 22.83 -4.29
N ASN A 87 9.06 23.06 -4.80
CA ASN A 87 8.70 22.67 -6.15
C ASN A 87 9.53 23.41 -7.20
N GLN A 88 9.84 24.70 -7.01
CA GLN A 88 10.77 25.39 -7.90
C GLN A 88 12.16 24.71 -7.90
N ARG A 89 12.68 24.33 -6.73
CA ARG A 89 13.96 23.61 -6.63
C ARG A 89 13.90 22.25 -7.34
N LEU A 90 12.79 21.52 -7.19
CA LEU A 90 12.55 20.26 -7.87
C LEU A 90 12.54 20.43 -9.40
N TYR A 91 11.80 21.39 -9.95
CA TYR A 91 11.73 21.62 -11.39
C TYR A 91 13.04 22.13 -11.99
N ASN A 92 13.77 22.99 -11.28
CA ASN A 92 15.10 23.43 -11.70
C ASN A 92 16.07 22.23 -11.77
N THR A 93 16.06 21.40 -10.73
CA THR A 93 16.89 20.18 -10.67
C THR A 93 16.48 19.17 -11.73
N LEU A 94 15.18 19.01 -11.98
CA LEU A 94 14.70 18.17 -13.06
C LEU A 94 15.24 18.66 -14.41
N GLY A 95 15.27 19.97 -14.65
CA GLY A 95 15.91 20.53 -15.85
C GLY A 95 17.40 20.21 -15.97
N GLU A 96 18.16 20.26 -14.87
CA GLU A 96 19.57 19.83 -14.84
C GLU A 96 19.72 18.34 -15.16
N VAL A 97 18.88 17.49 -14.55
CA VAL A 97 18.88 16.03 -14.76
C VAL A 97 18.52 15.70 -16.19
N ILE A 98 17.44 16.28 -16.74
CA ILE A 98 17.02 16.06 -18.13
C ILE A 98 18.11 16.53 -19.09
N GLY A 99 18.70 17.71 -18.89
CA GLY A 99 19.79 18.20 -19.75
C GLY A 99 21.02 17.28 -19.76
N ALA A 100 21.38 16.70 -18.60
CA ALA A 100 22.46 15.73 -18.52
C ALA A 100 22.14 14.41 -19.23
N LEU A 101 20.90 13.91 -19.08
CA LEU A 101 20.45 12.67 -19.70
C LEU A 101 20.26 12.80 -21.21
N GLU A 102 19.79 13.95 -21.70
CA GLU A 102 19.70 14.26 -23.12
C GLU A 102 21.08 14.24 -23.80
N ALA A 103 22.12 14.78 -23.14
CA ALA A 103 23.49 14.75 -23.66
C ALA A 103 24.02 13.32 -23.83
N GLU A 104 23.53 12.39 -23.00
CA GLU A 104 23.84 10.97 -23.07
C GLU A 104 22.88 10.18 -23.96
N ASN A 105 21.83 10.78 -24.56
CA ASN A 105 20.76 10.09 -25.28
C ASN A 105 20.05 9.03 -24.42
N ILE A 106 19.61 9.42 -23.22
CA ILE A 106 18.77 8.61 -22.34
C ILE A 106 17.38 9.25 -22.33
N GLU A 107 16.37 8.51 -22.82
CA GLU A 107 14.99 9.00 -22.81
C GLU A 107 14.39 8.89 -21.41
N VAL A 108 13.62 9.92 -21.04
CA VAL A 108 12.97 10.02 -19.73
C VAL A 108 11.51 10.37 -19.95
N LEU A 109 10.63 9.59 -19.34
CA LEU A 109 9.19 9.82 -19.34
C LEU A 109 8.78 10.23 -17.92
N GLY A 110 8.24 11.44 -17.79
CA GLY A 110 7.78 11.98 -16.53
C GLY A 110 6.44 11.39 -16.12
N LEU A 111 6.31 11.06 -14.83
CA LEU A 111 5.13 10.41 -14.27
C LEU A 111 4.45 11.29 -13.22
N LYS A 112 3.17 11.01 -12.96
CA LYS A 112 2.41 11.54 -11.81
C LYS A 112 2.62 13.06 -11.62
N ASP A 113 3.10 13.43 -10.45
CA ASP A 113 3.09 14.76 -9.87
C ASP A 113 3.87 15.77 -10.71
N ILE A 114 4.98 15.37 -11.34
CA ILE A 114 5.81 16.28 -12.14
C ILE A 114 5.15 16.68 -13.47
N VAL A 115 4.24 15.85 -13.99
CA VAL A 115 3.40 16.19 -15.14
C VAL A 115 2.19 16.99 -14.64
N LEU A 116 1.52 16.49 -13.60
CA LEU A 116 0.29 17.07 -13.07
C LEU A 116 0.48 18.51 -12.59
N ALA A 117 1.56 18.81 -11.86
CA ALA A 117 1.79 20.14 -11.33
C ALA A 117 2.12 21.19 -12.41
N GLN A 118 2.44 20.78 -13.64
CA GLN A 118 2.62 21.69 -14.79
C GLN A 118 1.39 21.78 -15.69
N THR A 119 0.64 20.69 -15.86
CA THR A 119 -0.50 20.67 -16.79
C THR A 119 -1.84 20.90 -16.11
N VAL A 120 -2.03 20.33 -14.92
CA VAL A 120 -3.34 20.26 -14.23
C VAL A 120 -3.46 21.32 -13.14
N PHE A 121 -2.40 21.55 -12.35
CA PHE A 121 -2.42 22.58 -11.31
C PHE A 121 -1.96 23.92 -11.86
N SER A 122 -2.79 24.97 -11.69
CA SER A 122 -2.47 26.31 -12.19
C SER A 122 -1.37 27.04 -11.41
N ASP A 123 -0.93 26.49 -10.28
CA ASP A 123 0.02 27.11 -9.36
C ASP A 123 0.95 26.06 -8.76
N ILE A 124 2.25 26.29 -8.93
CA ILE A 124 3.35 25.43 -8.48
C ILE A 124 3.29 25.12 -6.97
N GLY A 125 2.68 25.97 -6.16
CA GLY A 125 2.58 25.79 -4.71
C GLY A 125 1.48 24.82 -4.26
N LEU A 126 0.56 24.41 -5.13
CA LEU A 126 -0.65 23.70 -4.73
C LEU A 126 -0.48 22.18 -4.56
N ARG A 127 0.47 21.56 -5.26
CA ARG A 127 0.71 20.11 -5.21
C ARG A 127 2.06 19.80 -4.56
N PRO A 128 2.14 19.39 -3.29
CA PRO A 128 3.40 18.98 -2.67
C PRO A 128 4.05 17.77 -3.35
N MET A 129 5.37 17.76 -3.59
CA MET A 129 6.07 16.65 -4.30
C MET A 129 7.34 16.15 -3.60
N GLY A 130 7.37 14.86 -3.23
CA GLY A 130 8.31 14.31 -2.23
C GLY A 130 9.62 13.95 -2.88
N ASP A 131 9.46 13.39 -4.04
CA ASP A 131 10.39 12.91 -5.02
C ASP A 131 9.94 13.36 -6.42
N ILE A 132 10.75 13.00 -7.40
CA ILE A 132 10.47 13.16 -8.83
C ILE A 132 10.31 11.76 -9.38
N ASP A 133 9.09 11.38 -9.75
CA ASP A 133 8.81 10.12 -10.44
C ASP A 133 9.18 10.23 -11.93
N ILE A 134 10.12 9.39 -12.36
CA ILE A 134 10.50 9.27 -13.77
C ILE A 134 10.58 7.81 -14.18
N LEU A 135 10.24 7.55 -15.42
CA LEU A 135 10.40 6.25 -16.07
C LEU A 135 11.59 6.32 -17.04
N ILE A 136 12.44 5.30 -17.00
CA ILE A 136 13.53 5.06 -17.95
C ILE A 136 13.40 3.66 -18.55
N HIS A 137 14.09 3.42 -19.66
CA HIS A 137 14.30 2.04 -20.13
C HIS A 137 15.23 1.30 -19.15
N LYS A 138 14.90 0.06 -18.81
CA LYS A 138 15.66 -0.73 -17.83
C LYS A 138 17.11 -0.92 -18.27
N GLU A 139 17.33 -1.06 -19.57
CA GLU A 139 18.64 -1.22 -20.20
C GLU A 139 19.54 0.00 -20.02
N ASP A 140 18.95 1.17 -19.80
CA ASP A 140 19.69 2.42 -19.59
C ASP A 140 20.04 2.69 -18.13
N TYR A 141 19.60 1.84 -17.18
CA TYR A 141 19.81 2.05 -15.74
C TYR A 141 21.27 2.37 -15.38
N ASP A 142 22.23 1.58 -15.87
CA ASP A 142 23.65 1.79 -15.52
C ASP A 142 24.19 3.12 -16.06
N ARG A 143 23.77 3.51 -17.28
CA ARG A 143 24.14 4.79 -17.90
C ARG A 143 23.49 5.96 -17.16
N PHE A 144 22.21 5.81 -16.84
CA PHE A 144 21.44 6.78 -16.05
C PHE A 144 22.09 7.00 -14.68
N ALA A 145 22.35 5.92 -13.93
CA ALA A 145 22.92 5.97 -12.59
C ALA A 145 24.32 6.61 -12.58
N ALA A 146 25.14 6.36 -13.60
CA ALA A 146 26.43 7.01 -13.76
C ALA A 146 26.27 8.51 -14.05
N CYS A 147 25.36 8.89 -14.95
CA CYS A 147 25.11 10.27 -15.34
C CYS A 147 24.66 11.13 -14.15
N ILE A 148 23.65 10.68 -13.39
CA ILE A 148 23.12 11.47 -12.27
C ILE A 148 24.03 11.44 -11.03
N ALA A 149 24.98 10.52 -10.95
CA ALA A 149 25.98 10.50 -9.88
C ALA A 149 26.89 11.75 -9.93
N ASP A 150 27.20 12.25 -11.13
CA ASP A 150 27.95 13.50 -11.32
C ASP A 150 27.16 14.74 -10.85
N LEU A 151 25.82 14.63 -10.82
CA LEU A 151 24.91 15.63 -10.24
C LEU A 151 24.71 15.46 -8.72
N GLY A 152 25.44 14.52 -8.09
CA GLY A 152 25.42 14.29 -6.64
C GLY A 152 24.32 13.35 -6.16
N PHE A 153 23.58 12.70 -7.05
CA PHE A 153 22.59 11.70 -6.68
C PHE A 153 23.24 10.36 -6.36
N SER A 154 22.64 9.62 -5.43
CA SER A 154 23.09 8.27 -5.09
C SER A 154 21.90 7.35 -4.83
N PRO A 155 21.91 6.11 -5.32
CA PRO A 155 20.82 5.17 -5.13
C PRO A 155 20.66 4.79 -3.65
N LEU A 156 19.41 4.52 -3.25
CA LEU A 156 19.02 4.08 -1.92
C LEU A 156 18.16 2.79 -2.00
N PRO A 157 18.66 1.67 -1.43
CA PRO A 157 19.95 1.52 -0.77
C PRO A 157 21.13 1.64 -1.77
N SER A 158 22.35 1.91 -1.27
CA SER A 158 23.57 2.14 -2.09
C SER A 158 23.70 1.19 -3.28
N SER A 159 24.40 1.61 -4.34
CA SER A 159 24.49 0.98 -5.68
C SER A 159 24.84 -0.52 -5.76
N THR A 160 25.27 -1.15 -4.65
CA THR A 160 25.35 -2.60 -4.52
C THR A 160 24.04 -3.20 -3.98
N CYS A 161 23.00 -3.20 -4.82
CA CYS A 161 21.71 -3.86 -4.58
C CYS A 161 21.32 -4.80 -5.73
N PRO A 162 22.10 -5.85 -6.02
CA PRO A 162 21.85 -6.72 -7.18
C PRO A 162 20.49 -7.41 -7.15
N TYR A 163 19.90 -7.65 -5.97
CA TYR A 163 18.59 -8.31 -5.88
C TYR A 163 17.45 -7.32 -6.14
N LEU A 164 17.48 -6.12 -5.55
CA LEU A 164 16.50 -5.08 -5.87
C LEU A 164 16.59 -4.66 -7.34
N LEU A 165 17.77 -4.46 -7.93
CA LEU A 165 17.86 -4.12 -9.36
C LEU A 165 17.32 -5.23 -10.28
N LYS A 166 17.47 -6.48 -9.86
CA LYS A 166 16.98 -7.62 -10.62
C LYS A 166 15.44 -7.72 -10.58
N TYR A 167 14.83 -7.48 -9.42
CA TYR A 167 13.42 -7.81 -9.15
C TYR A 167 12.49 -6.63 -8.88
N ALA A 168 13.02 -5.48 -8.50
CA ALA A 168 12.23 -4.28 -8.32
C ALA A 168 11.85 -3.67 -9.67
N TRP A 169 10.96 -2.70 -9.62
CA TRP A 169 10.55 -1.86 -10.74
C TRP A 169 11.21 -0.49 -10.76
N ALA A 170 11.94 -0.14 -9.72
CA ALA A 170 12.37 1.22 -9.46
C ALA A 170 13.40 1.23 -8.35
N LEU A 171 14.11 2.35 -8.27
CA LEU A 171 15.01 2.64 -7.18
C LEU A 171 15.00 4.14 -6.88
N HIS A 172 14.94 4.45 -5.60
CA HIS A 172 15.12 5.82 -5.16
C HIS A 172 16.56 6.27 -5.30
N PHE A 173 16.78 7.49 -5.77
CA PHE A 173 18.06 8.18 -5.72
C PHE A 173 17.92 9.43 -4.87
N ARG A 174 18.87 9.65 -3.96
CA ARG A 174 18.89 10.83 -3.09
C ARG A 174 20.10 11.68 -3.38
N ARG A 175 19.92 13.00 -3.41
CA ARG A 175 20.98 13.99 -3.36
C ARG A 175 21.04 14.59 -1.95
N PRO A 176 22.04 14.23 -1.12
CA PRO A 176 22.07 14.66 0.28
C PRO A 176 22.28 16.17 0.48
N ALA A 177 22.83 16.87 -0.51
CA ALA A 177 23.12 18.30 -0.40
C ALA A 177 21.85 19.15 -0.17
N ASP A 178 20.71 18.70 -0.68
CA ASP A 178 19.45 19.43 -0.66
C ASP A 178 18.21 18.55 -0.40
N GLU A 179 18.42 17.30 0.02
CA GLU A 179 17.36 16.32 0.32
C GLU A 179 16.35 16.13 -0.83
N LEU A 180 16.85 16.14 -2.06
CA LEU A 180 16.06 15.81 -3.25
C LEU A 180 16.11 14.32 -3.55
N TRP A 181 14.97 13.82 -4.04
CA TRP A 181 14.75 12.41 -4.30
C TRP A 181 14.22 12.24 -5.73
N LEU A 182 14.76 11.26 -6.44
CA LEU A 182 14.22 10.76 -7.70
C LEU A 182 13.70 9.35 -7.42
N ASP A 183 12.46 9.07 -7.78
CA ASP A 183 11.97 7.70 -7.89
C ASP A 183 12.11 7.25 -9.34
N VAL A 184 13.15 6.46 -9.59
CA VAL A 184 13.57 6.09 -10.95
C VAL A 184 13.00 4.72 -11.24
N GLN A 185 11.97 4.70 -12.07
CA GLN A 185 11.17 3.54 -12.41
C GLN A 185 11.59 3.00 -13.80
N TRP A 186 11.40 1.70 -13.99
CA TRP A 186 11.45 1.00 -15.27
C TRP A 186 10.24 0.08 -15.47
N GLY A 187 9.25 0.17 -14.57
CA GLY A 187 7.93 -0.44 -14.66
C GLY A 187 6.90 0.46 -13.95
N VAL A 188 5.66 0.46 -14.42
CA VAL A 188 4.69 1.51 -14.09
C VAL A 188 3.75 1.15 -12.93
N LEU A 189 3.53 -0.14 -12.66
CA LEU A 189 2.69 -0.56 -11.54
C LEU A 189 3.52 -1.27 -10.48
N GLN A 190 3.64 -0.66 -9.30
CA GLN A 190 2.89 -0.95 -8.06
C GLN A 190 2.61 -2.41 -7.65
N LEU A 191 2.79 -3.42 -8.50
CA LEU A 191 2.33 -4.77 -8.24
C LEU A 191 3.46 -5.80 -8.43
N GLU A 192 4.00 -6.25 -7.30
CA GLU A 192 5.12 -7.21 -7.14
C GLU A 192 4.78 -8.63 -7.61
N TRP A 193 3.54 -8.81 -8.03
CA TRP A 193 2.84 -10.05 -8.34
C TRP A 193 3.19 -10.70 -9.69
N ASP A 194 4.03 -10.10 -10.53
CA ASP A 194 4.48 -10.74 -11.79
C ASP A 194 5.96 -10.53 -12.11
N ILE A 195 6.78 -10.33 -11.07
CA ILE A 195 8.24 -10.16 -11.17
C ILE A 195 8.91 -11.30 -11.98
N TYR A 196 8.27 -12.47 -12.02
CA TYR A 196 8.80 -13.68 -12.67
C TYR A 196 8.06 -14.07 -13.96
N GLY A 197 7.06 -13.29 -14.42
CA GLY A 197 6.29 -13.60 -15.62
C GLY A 197 5.35 -14.81 -15.49
N GLU A 198 4.96 -15.15 -14.26
CA GLU A 198 4.05 -16.27 -13.96
C GLU A 198 2.57 -15.88 -14.10
N GLY A 199 2.23 -14.59 -13.94
CA GLY A 199 0.87 -14.06 -13.82
C GLY A 199 0.25 -13.50 -15.11
N ASN A 200 0.95 -13.59 -16.25
CA ASN A 200 0.52 -13.02 -17.55
C ASN A 200 0.15 -11.51 -17.48
N PHE A 201 0.71 -10.78 -16.53
CA PHE A 201 0.44 -9.37 -16.29
C PHE A 201 1.51 -8.51 -16.97
N ASP A 202 1.49 -8.51 -18.30
CA ASP A 202 2.34 -7.61 -19.09
C ASP A 202 1.65 -6.25 -19.23
N LEU A 203 1.84 -5.37 -18.24
CA LEU A 203 1.60 -3.95 -18.46
C LEU A 203 2.65 -3.48 -19.44
N GLU A 204 2.26 -3.49 -20.72
CA GLU A 204 3.08 -3.03 -21.83
C GLU A 204 3.55 -1.59 -21.56
N THR A 205 4.66 -1.45 -20.83
CA THR A 205 5.24 -0.15 -20.49
C THR A 205 5.70 0.53 -21.78
N ASP A 206 6.10 -0.27 -22.78
CA ASP A 206 6.32 0.12 -24.17
C ASP A 206 5.13 0.84 -24.80
N ARG A 207 3.90 0.59 -24.36
CA ARG A 207 2.73 1.36 -24.83
C ARG A 207 2.80 2.81 -24.39
N MET A 208 3.19 3.06 -23.14
CA MET A 208 3.34 4.42 -22.60
C MET A 208 4.43 5.17 -23.35
N TRP A 209 5.57 4.52 -23.63
CA TRP A 209 6.64 5.08 -24.46
C TRP A 209 6.18 5.36 -25.90
N ARG A 210 5.57 4.38 -26.58
CA ARG A 210 5.10 4.53 -27.97
C ARG A 210 4.10 5.66 -28.16
N ASN A 211 3.27 5.89 -27.16
CA ASN A 211 2.22 6.89 -27.21
C ASN A 211 2.61 8.21 -26.52
N ALA A 212 3.78 8.30 -25.90
CA ALA A 212 4.18 9.49 -25.18
C ALA A 212 4.21 10.73 -26.08
N HIS A 213 3.95 11.88 -25.47
CA HIS A 213 4.04 13.17 -26.13
C HIS A 213 5.05 14.05 -25.42
N ARG A 214 5.64 15.01 -26.15
CA ARG A 214 6.56 15.98 -25.55
C ARG A 214 5.77 17.01 -24.76
N LEU A 215 6.13 17.16 -23.50
CA LEU A 215 5.65 18.19 -22.61
C LEU A 215 6.78 19.21 -22.38
N ARG A 216 6.49 20.48 -22.66
CA ARG A 216 7.39 21.59 -22.39
C ARG A 216 7.23 22.01 -20.93
N ILE A 217 8.30 21.92 -20.14
CA ILE A 217 8.35 22.42 -18.75
C ILE A 217 9.36 23.56 -18.71
N GLU A 218 8.87 24.79 -18.56
CA GLU A 218 9.68 26.02 -18.55
C GLU A 218 10.74 26.04 -19.68
N ASP A 219 11.97 25.67 -19.34
CA ASP A 219 13.16 25.75 -20.17
C ASP A 219 13.60 24.42 -20.84
N TYR A 220 12.98 23.27 -20.51
CA TYR A 220 13.30 21.95 -21.09
C TYR A 220 12.04 21.19 -21.59
N GLU A 221 12.24 20.08 -22.29
CA GLU A 221 11.18 19.16 -22.70
C GLU A 221 11.34 17.80 -22.02
N ILE A 222 10.24 17.15 -21.70
CA ILE A 222 10.22 15.76 -21.19
C ILE A 222 9.12 14.99 -21.90
N LEU A 223 9.22 13.66 -21.99
CA LEU A 223 8.11 12.84 -22.46
C LEU A 223 7.07 12.69 -21.35
N ALA A 224 5.79 12.71 -21.70
CA ALA A 224 4.67 12.47 -20.78
C ALA A 224 3.71 11.42 -21.38
N PRO A 225 3.10 10.55 -20.54
CA PRO A 225 2.04 9.64 -20.97
C PRO A 225 0.86 10.38 -21.59
N LYS A 226 0.10 9.70 -22.46
CA LYS A 226 -1.22 10.20 -22.86
C LYS A 226 -2.19 10.24 -21.68
N PRO A 227 -3.27 11.04 -21.77
CA PRO A 227 -4.22 11.18 -20.67
C PRO A 227 -4.77 9.88 -20.12
N GLU A 228 -5.11 8.90 -20.97
CA GLU A 228 -5.66 7.61 -20.53
C GLU A 228 -4.63 6.77 -19.77
N ASP A 229 -3.39 6.76 -20.24
CA ASP A 229 -2.28 6.05 -19.60
C ASP A 229 -1.92 6.68 -18.25
N MET A 230 -1.92 8.02 -18.18
CA MET A 230 -1.68 8.75 -16.93
C MET A 230 -2.82 8.51 -15.93
N LEU A 231 -4.08 8.65 -16.33
CA LEU A 231 -5.23 8.40 -15.45
C LEU A 231 -5.21 6.96 -14.92
N PHE A 232 -4.92 5.99 -15.78
CA PHE A 232 -4.77 4.59 -15.38
C PHE A 232 -3.68 4.44 -14.32
N HIS A 233 -2.50 5.03 -14.54
CA HIS A 233 -1.42 5.00 -13.57
C HIS A 233 -1.77 5.68 -12.24
N LEU A 234 -2.45 6.83 -12.25
CA LEU A 234 -2.90 7.52 -11.04
C LEU A 234 -3.88 6.67 -10.22
N CYS A 235 -4.83 5.99 -10.88
CA CYS A 235 -5.76 5.10 -10.19
C CYS A 235 -5.04 3.95 -9.48
N MET A 236 -4.11 3.30 -10.18
CA MET A 236 -3.34 2.19 -9.59
C MET A 236 -2.39 2.66 -8.48
N HIS A 237 -1.82 3.86 -8.62
CA HIS A 237 -0.98 4.46 -7.59
C HIS A 237 -1.76 4.75 -6.29
N LEU A 238 -2.98 5.29 -6.43
CA LEU A 238 -3.87 5.55 -5.30
C LEU A 238 -4.28 4.25 -4.57
N GLU A 239 -4.62 3.18 -5.29
CA GLU A 239 -4.85 1.87 -4.68
C GLU A 239 -3.59 1.29 -4.03
N GLY A 240 -2.43 1.39 -4.69
CA GLY A 240 -1.14 0.94 -4.14
C GLY A 240 -0.75 1.67 -2.84
N HIS A 241 -1.32 2.86 -2.62
CA HIS A 241 -1.24 3.62 -1.36
C HIS A 241 -2.43 3.39 -0.44
N ARG A 242 -3.27 2.40 -0.74
CA ARG A 242 -4.41 1.93 0.03
C ARG A 242 -5.31 3.08 0.46
N TYR A 243 -5.51 4.01 -0.48
CA TYR A 243 -6.36 5.17 -0.32
C TYR A 243 -5.95 6.11 0.81
N ALA A 244 -4.68 6.08 1.24
CA ALA A 244 -4.28 6.72 2.49
C ALA A 244 -4.13 8.25 2.42
N GLU A 245 -3.99 8.85 1.24
CA GLU A 245 -3.61 10.26 1.07
C GLU A 245 -4.63 11.01 0.22
N LEU A 246 -5.22 12.09 0.76
CA LEU A 246 -6.31 12.83 0.08
C LEU A 246 -5.81 13.57 -1.17
N ILE A 247 -4.53 13.95 -1.19
CA ILE A 247 -3.91 14.61 -2.33
C ILE A 247 -3.96 13.74 -3.60
N LEU A 248 -3.84 12.42 -3.48
CA LEU A 248 -3.90 11.49 -4.61
C LEU A 248 -5.31 11.41 -5.23
N PHE A 249 -6.35 11.57 -4.42
CA PHE A 249 -7.70 11.75 -4.96
C PHE A 249 -7.87 13.10 -5.65
N SER A 250 -7.24 14.14 -5.09
CA SER A 250 -7.27 15.50 -5.65
C SER A 250 -6.60 15.54 -7.02
N ASP A 251 -5.54 14.75 -7.22
CA ASP A 251 -4.86 14.57 -8.50
C ASP A 251 -5.80 14.00 -9.56
N ILE A 252 -6.45 12.88 -9.25
CA ILE A 252 -7.39 12.24 -10.18
C ILE A 252 -8.56 13.17 -10.48
N LEU A 253 -9.11 13.83 -9.46
CA LEU A 253 -10.17 14.82 -9.64
C LEU A 253 -9.75 15.95 -10.59
N ALA A 254 -8.59 16.56 -10.34
CA ALA A 254 -8.10 17.66 -11.15
C ALA A 254 -7.76 17.18 -12.57
N PHE A 255 -7.22 15.97 -12.71
CA PHE A 255 -6.91 15.34 -13.99
C PHE A 255 -8.17 15.09 -14.83
N ILE A 256 -9.22 14.51 -14.24
CA ILE A 256 -10.51 14.31 -14.89
C ILE A 256 -11.15 15.64 -15.27
N HIS A 257 -11.07 16.67 -14.42
CA HIS A 257 -11.58 17.99 -14.77
C HIS A 257 -10.82 18.62 -15.94
N HIS A 258 -9.53 18.36 -16.09
CA HIS A 258 -8.71 18.93 -17.16
C HIS A 258 -8.85 18.17 -18.48
N TYR A 259 -8.69 16.84 -18.44
CA TYR A 259 -8.60 15.97 -19.63
C TYR A 259 -9.86 15.12 -19.87
N GLY A 260 -10.92 15.25 -19.06
CA GLY A 260 -12.09 14.36 -19.10
C GLY A 260 -12.79 14.27 -20.45
N GLU A 261 -12.77 15.35 -21.24
CA GLU A 261 -13.31 15.40 -22.61
C GLU A 261 -12.37 14.78 -23.66
N GLU A 262 -11.07 14.70 -23.37
CA GLU A 262 -10.04 14.13 -24.25
C GLU A 262 -9.84 12.62 -24.03
N ILE A 263 -10.16 12.12 -22.84
CA ILE A 263 -10.03 10.71 -22.47
C ILE A 263 -11.00 9.85 -23.27
N ASP A 264 -10.47 8.85 -23.99
CA ASP A 264 -11.27 7.73 -24.50
C ASP A 264 -11.62 6.78 -23.35
N TRP A 265 -12.78 7.01 -22.73
CA TRP A 265 -13.27 6.20 -21.61
C TRP A 265 -13.56 4.75 -22.01
N SER A 266 -13.89 4.47 -23.27
CA SER A 266 -14.12 3.09 -23.73
C SER A 266 -12.79 2.33 -23.79
N TYR A 267 -11.75 2.99 -24.26
CA TYR A 267 -10.39 2.46 -24.23
C TYR A 267 -9.89 2.28 -22.80
N PHE A 268 -10.09 3.27 -21.92
CA PHE A 268 -9.73 3.17 -20.50
C PHE A 268 -10.37 1.95 -19.80
N ILE A 269 -11.66 1.71 -20.03
CA ILE A 269 -12.37 0.53 -19.50
C ILE A 269 -11.79 -0.76 -20.08
N THR A 270 -11.50 -0.76 -21.39
CA THR A 270 -10.87 -1.92 -22.07
C THR A 270 -9.48 -2.22 -21.49
N LEU A 271 -8.73 -1.21 -21.07
CA LEU A 271 -7.45 -1.40 -20.37
C LEU A 271 -7.62 -2.07 -19.02
N GLY A 272 -8.63 -1.66 -18.24
CA GLY A 272 -8.99 -2.32 -16.98
C GLY A 272 -9.18 -3.83 -17.16
N LYS A 273 -9.97 -4.23 -18.17
CA LYS A 273 -10.18 -5.65 -18.51
C LYS A 273 -8.94 -6.36 -19.00
N LYS A 274 -8.22 -5.74 -19.94
CA LYS A 274 -7.01 -6.32 -20.54
C LYS A 274 -6.01 -6.72 -19.45
N TYR A 275 -5.92 -5.90 -18.41
CA TYR A 275 -5.02 -6.09 -17.31
C TYR A 275 -5.73 -6.49 -16.02
N GLY A 276 -6.93 -7.08 -16.02
CA GLY A 276 -7.55 -7.61 -14.79
C GLY A 276 -7.56 -6.69 -13.55
N VAL A 277 -7.60 -5.36 -13.72
CA VAL A 277 -7.56 -4.34 -12.65
C VAL A 277 -8.85 -3.51 -12.59
N GLU A 278 -9.95 -4.10 -13.03
CA GLU A 278 -11.27 -3.47 -13.07
C GLU A 278 -11.67 -2.93 -11.69
N ALA A 279 -11.48 -3.75 -10.64
CA ALA A 279 -11.76 -3.38 -9.26
C ALA A 279 -11.00 -2.11 -8.84
N SER A 280 -9.72 -2.03 -9.22
CA SER A 280 -8.85 -0.91 -8.87
C SER A 280 -9.30 0.41 -9.47
N LEU A 281 -9.65 0.38 -10.76
CA LEU A 281 -10.20 1.55 -11.45
C LEU A 281 -11.58 1.89 -10.90
N TYR A 282 -12.43 0.89 -10.66
CA TYR A 282 -13.80 1.07 -10.16
C TYR A 282 -13.83 1.80 -8.81
N TYR A 283 -13.17 1.28 -7.77
CA TYR A 283 -13.27 1.87 -6.44
C TYR A 283 -12.59 3.23 -6.37
N THR A 284 -11.47 3.41 -7.08
CA THR A 284 -10.82 4.71 -7.18
C THR A 284 -11.76 5.76 -7.76
N LEU A 285 -12.39 5.47 -8.91
CA LEU A 285 -13.34 6.38 -9.54
C LEU A 285 -14.61 6.56 -8.70
N LEU A 286 -15.08 5.52 -8.01
CA LEU A 286 -16.19 5.60 -7.07
C LEU A 286 -15.90 6.59 -5.94
N PHE A 287 -14.75 6.50 -5.28
CA PHE A 287 -14.41 7.44 -4.21
C PHE A 287 -14.27 8.87 -4.74
N VAL A 288 -13.66 9.07 -5.92
CA VAL A 288 -13.55 10.41 -6.52
C VAL A 288 -14.94 10.97 -6.85
N GLU A 289 -15.82 10.16 -7.44
CA GLU A 289 -17.22 10.53 -7.71
C GLU A 289 -17.95 10.90 -6.42
N ARG A 290 -17.86 10.06 -5.37
CA ARG A 290 -18.69 10.18 -4.16
C ARG A 290 -18.18 11.24 -3.18
N LEU A 291 -16.87 11.33 -2.96
CA LEU A 291 -16.28 12.33 -2.08
C LEU A 291 -16.36 13.72 -2.69
N PHE A 292 -16.10 13.83 -4.00
CA PHE A 292 -15.97 15.14 -4.67
C PHE A 292 -17.15 15.51 -5.54
N HIS A 293 -18.19 14.69 -5.64
CA HIS A 293 -19.32 14.88 -6.55
C HIS A 293 -18.85 15.15 -7.98
N CYS A 294 -17.84 14.40 -8.42
CA CYS A 294 -17.25 14.51 -9.75
C CYS A 294 -18.08 13.65 -10.73
N PRO A 295 -18.78 14.26 -11.71
CA PRO A 295 -19.58 13.48 -12.65
C PRO A 295 -18.67 12.71 -13.61
N LEU A 296 -18.88 11.40 -13.72
CA LEU A 296 -18.26 10.57 -14.74
C LEU A 296 -19.16 10.48 -15.99
N PRO A 297 -18.61 10.32 -17.20
CA PRO A 297 -19.40 10.27 -18.43
C PRO A 297 -20.12 8.92 -18.64
N PHE A 298 -20.05 8.02 -17.68
CA PHE A 298 -20.69 6.70 -17.68
C PHE A 298 -21.10 6.32 -16.25
N SER A 299 -22.03 5.37 -16.13
CA SER A 299 -22.41 4.80 -14.83
C SER A 299 -21.39 3.73 -14.42
N LEU A 300 -20.74 3.90 -13.26
CA LEU A 300 -19.78 2.91 -12.75
C LEU A 300 -20.45 1.54 -12.55
N SER A 301 -21.64 1.50 -11.95
CA SER A 301 -22.35 0.26 -11.62
C SER A 301 -22.83 -0.54 -12.85
N GLU A 302 -23.01 0.13 -13.98
CA GLU A 302 -23.38 -0.48 -15.27
C GLU A 302 -22.18 -0.66 -16.21
N SER A 303 -21.02 -0.15 -15.83
CA SER A 303 -19.80 -0.29 -16.61
C SER A 303 -19.18 -1.65 -16.44
N ASP A 304 -18.34 -2.02 -17.39
CA ASP A 304 -17.56 -3.23 -17.27
C ASP A 304 -16.39 -3.15 -16.25
N LEU A 305 -16.26 -2.02 -15.53
CA LEU A 305 -15.32 -1.92 -14.41
C LEU A 305 -15.91 -2.48 -13.11
N ALA A 306 -17.23 -2.60 -13.01
CA ALA A 306 -17.89 -3.14 -11.82
C ALA A 306 -17.34 -4.54 -11.53
N PRO A 307 -16.57 -4.71 -10.44
CA PRO A 307 -15.85 -5.95 -10.25
C PRO A 307 -16.81 -7.04 -9.76
N ASP A 308 -16.41 -8.29 -9.97
CA ASP A 308 -17.09 -9.41 -9.33
C ASP A 308 -16.79 -9.44 -7.82
N TYR A 309 -15.60 -9.04 -7.39
CA TYR A 309 -15.24 -8.87 -5.98
C TYR A 309 -14.05 -7.92 -5.85
N PHE A 310 -13.79 -7.41 -4.64
CA PHE A 310 -12.64 -6.54 -4.41
C PHE A 310 -11.32 -7.34 -4.37
N LYS A 311 -10.67 -7.47 -5.53
CA LYS A 311 -9.41 -8.24 -5.72
C LYS A 311 -8.25 -7.74 -4.86
N ALA A 312 -8.25 -6.45 -4.52
CA ALA A 312 -7.15 -5.80 -3.81
C ALA A 312 -6.88 -6.39 -2.41
N ASP A 313 -7.88 -6.99 -1.75
CA ASP A 313 -7.71 -7.65 -0.44
C ASP A 313 -6.79 -8.87 -0.46
N LEU A 314 -6.60 -9.49 -1.63
CA LEU A 314 -5.67 -10.60 -1.80
C LEU A 314 -4.23 -10.15 -1.96
N PHE A 315 -3.98 -8.86 -2.18
CA PHE A 315 -2.62 -8.40 -2.46
C PHE A 315 -1.73 -8.41 -1.23
N ALA A 316 -2.15 -7.70 -0.18
CA ALA A 316 -1.39 -7.62 1.05
C ALA A 316 -0.96 -8.99 1.65
N PRO A 317 -1.86 -10.00 1.74
CA PRO A 317 -1.48 -11.29 2.31
C PRO A 317 -0.52 -12.09 1.44
N LEU A 318 -0.57 -11.92 0.12
CA LEU A 318 0.20 -12.72 -0.83
C LEU A 318 1.51 -12.04 -1.25
N PHE A 319 1.52 -10.70 -1.38
CA PHE A 319 2.58 -9.99 -2.09
C PHE A 319 3.32 -8.94 -1.24
N ASP A 320 2.78 -8.34 -0.17
CA ASP A 320 3.46 -7.25 0.59
C ASP A 320 4.87 -7.62 1.11
N ASN A 321 5.13 -8.92 1.29
CA ASN A 321 6.43 -9.38 1.73
C ASN A 321 7.48 -9.43 0.60
N LEU A 322 7.13 -9.37 -0.68
CA LEU A 322 8.09 -9.67 -1.76
C LEU A 322 9.16 -8.59 -1.88
N THR A 323 8.81 -7.30 -1.91
CA THR A 323 9.80 -6.21 -1.91
C THR A 323 10.66 -6.24 -0.65
N THR A 324 10.07 -6.51 0.51
CA THR A 324 10.82 -6.61 1.75
C THR A 324 11.77 -7.81 1.75
N LEU A 325 11.42 -8.93 1.11
CA LEU A 325 12.29 -10.09 0.92
C LEU A 325 13.47 -9.79 0.00
N HIS A 326 13.27 -9.14 -1.15
CA HIS A 326 14.36 -8.74 -2.04
C HIS A 326 15.31 -7.74 -1.36
N GLY A 327 14.76 -6.73 -0.67
CA GLY A 327 15.55 -5.81 0.13
C GLY A 327 16.35 -6.50 1.25
N SER A 328 15.80 -7.59 1.80
CA SER A 328 16.49 -8.40 2.83
C SER A 328 17.64 -9.21 2.26
N LEU A 329 17.54 -9.74 1.03
CA LEU A 329 18.67 -10.42 0.36
C LEU A 329 19.84 -9.45 0.20
N ASP A 330 19.55 -8.24 -0.24
CA ASP A 330 20.52 -7.16 -0.38
C ASP A 330 21.12 -6.73 0.96
N GLU A 331 20.31 -6.64 2.02
CA GLU A 331 20.78 -6.34 3.37
C GLU A 331 21.71 -7.46 3.92
N ILE A 332 21.34 -8.72 3.74
CA ILE A 332 22.16 -9.90 4.10
C ILE A 332 23.48 -9.89 3.33
N SER A 333 23.41 -9.71 2.00
CA SER A 333 24.55 -9.69 1.11
C SER A 333 25.56 -8.61 1.50
N ARG A 334 25.10 -7.37 1.75
CA ARG A 334 25.99 -6.28 2.18
C ARG A 334 26.55 -6.47 3.58
N THR A 335 25.73 -6.97 4.51
CA THR A 335 26.07 -6.93 5.94
C THR A 335 26.87 -8.14 6.40
N ALA A 336 26.47 -9.33 5.96
CA ALA A 336 27.11 -10.60 6.33
C ALA A 336 28.01 -11.13 5.20
N ALA A 337 27.74 -10.73 3.96
CA ALA A 337 28.43 -11.16 2.75
C ALA A 337 28.68 -12.68 2.72
N PRO A 338 27.59 -13.48 2.70
CA PRO A 338 27.65 -14.93 2.77
C PRO A 338 28.42 -15.55 1.59
N LEU A 339 28.72 -16.84 1.69
CA LEU A 339 29.19 -17.59 0.52
C LEU A 339 28.11 -17.58 -0.57
N LYS A 340 28.54 -17.61 -1.84
CA LYS A 340 27.63 -17.53 -2.99
C LYS A 340 26.52 -18.58 -2.94
N ASP A 341 26.85 -19.82 -2.59
CA ASP A 341 25.88 -20.91 -2.49
C ASP A 341 24.80 -20.65 -1.41
N VAL A 342 25.14 -19.95 -0.33
CA VAL A 342 24.18 -19.54 0.71
C VAL A 342 23.24 -18.47 0.15
N MET A 343 23.78 -17.50 -0.58
CA MET A 343 22.97 -16.46 -1.23
C MET A 343 22.05 -17.03 -2.30
N ASP A 344 22.55 -17.94 -3.14
CA ASP A 344 21.75 -18.65 -4.15
C ASP A 344 20.57 -19.40 -3.50
N ARG A 345 20.80 -20.04 -2.33
CA ARG A 345 19.72 -20.69 -1.55
C ARG A 345 18.71 -19.72 -0.97
N PHE A 346 19.13 -18.53 -0.49
CA PHE A 346 18.19 -17.52 0.01
C PHE A 346 17.36 -16.92 -1.13
N GLU A 347 17.99 -16.61 -2.26
CA GLU A 347 17.30 -16.14 -3.47
C GLU A 347 16.28 -17.18 -3.94
N GLN A 348 16.64 -18.46 -3.96
CA GLN A 348 15.74 -19.55 -4.29
C GLN A 348 14.53 -19.63 -3.36
N VAL A 349 14.68 -19.34 -2.06
CA VAL A 349 13.55 -19.27 -1.12
C VAL A 349 12.62 -18.10 -1.45
N VAL A 350 13.17 -16.93 -1.75
CA VAL A 350 12.36 -15.75 -2.13
C VAL A 350 11.60 -16.02 -3.43
N ARG A 351 12.26 -16.58 -4.44
CA ARG A 351 11.63 -16.98 -5.71
C ARG A 351 10.52 -17.99 -5.50
N HIS A 352 10.78 -19.06 -4.73
CA HIS A 352 9.77 -20.07 -4.42
C HIS A 352 8.56 -19.45 -3.72
N GLN A 353 8.78 -18.57 -2.73
CA GLN A 353 7.70 -17.86 -2.05
C GLN A 353 6.90 -16.99 -3.02
N ALA A 354 7.56 -16.23 -3.89
CA ALA A 354 6.90 -15.41 -4.88
C ALA A 354 6.03 -16.21 -5.86
N VAL A 355 6.57 -17.32 -6.41
CA VAL A 355 5.79 -18.19 -7.30
C VAL A 355 4.63 -18.82 -6.53
N CYS A 356 4.81 -19.24 -5.28
CA CYS A 356 3.70 -19.71 -4.45
C CYS A 356 2.64 -18.63 -4.21
N SER A 357 3.02 -17.36 -4.02
CA SER A 357 2.08 -16.24 -3.90
C SER A 357 1.26 -16.06 -5.18
N MET A 358 1.91 -16.12 -6.33
CA MET A 358 1.27 -15.99 -7.65
C MET A 358 0.29 -17.15 -7.90
N ARG A 359 0.72 -18.39 -7.67
CA ARG A 359 -0.16 -19.57 -7.76
C ARG A 359 -1.29 -19.53 -6.73
N GLY A 360 -1.01 -19.06 -5.53
CA GLY A 360 -2.02 -18.85 -4.50
C GLY A 360 -3.10 -17.84 -4.92
N TYR A 361 -2.68 -16.72 -5.52
CA TYR A 361 -3.59 -15.73 -6.08
C TYR A 361 -4.47 -16.33 -7.19
N GLU A 362 -3.86 -16.99 -8.18
CA GLU A 362 -4.60 -17.66 -9.27
C GLU A 362 -5.62 -18.66 -8.73
N GLU A 363 -5.25 -19.45 -7.73
CA GLU A 363 -6.13 -20.44 -7.13
C GLU A 363 -7.34 -19.81 -6.41
N LEU A 364 -7.13 -18.70 -5.70
CA LEU A 364 -8.20 -17.97 -5.03
C LEU A 364 -9.08 -17.17 -6.01
N ASP A 365 -8.50 -16.56 -7.04
CA ASP A 365 -9.24 -15.84 -8.09
C ASP A 365 -10.08 -16.82 -8.94
N ASN A 366 -9.54 -18.01 -9.24
CA ASN A 366 -10.30 -19.08 -9.89
C ASN A 366 -11.47 -19.56 -9.02
N LEU A 367 -11.24 -19.74 -7.72
CA LEU A 367 -12.31 -20.11 -6.78
C LEU A 367 -13.40 -19.02 -6.73
N ALA A 368 -13.02 -17.75 -6.67
CA ALA A 368 -13.94 -16.63 -6.70
C ALA A 368 -14.75 -16.58 -8.00
N SER A 369 -14.07 -16.73 -9.14
CA SER A 369 -14.67 -16.77 -10.48
C SER A 369 -15.69 -17.91 -10.60
N MET A 370 -15.36 -19.12 -10.10
CA MET A 370 -16.27 -20.26 -10.09
C MET A 370 -17.51 -20.03 -9.24
N LEU A 371 -17.35 -19.41 -8.07
CA LEU A 371 -18.48 -19.07 -7.20
C LEU A 371 -19.42 -18.03 -7.83
N ASN A 372 -18.87 -17.04 -8.55
CA ASN A 372 -19.68 -16.09 -9.31
C ASN A 372 -20.48 -16.77 -10.43
N GLN A 373 -19.91 -17.77 -11.12
CA GLN A 373 -20.64 -18.58 -12.11
C GLN A 373 -21.80 -19.39 -11.50
N PHE A 374 -21.70 -19.75 -10.22
CA PHE A 374 -22.78 -20.41 -9.48
C PHE A 374 -23.81 -19.42 -8.92
N GLU A 375 -23.75 -18.14 -9.34
CA GLU A 375 -24.60 -17.06 -8.84
C GLU A 375 -24.54 -16.95 -7.30
N THR A 376 -23.37 -17.28 -6.73
CA THR A 376 -23.14 -17.05 -5.31
C THR A 376 -23.20 -15.56 -5.06
N GLU A 377 -24.15 -15.14 -4.22
CA GLU A 377 -24.53 -13.72 -4.14
C GLU A 377 -23.36 -12.79 -3.78
N ILE A 378 -22.42 -13.23 -2.91
CA ILE A 378 -21.34 -12.37 -2.41
C ILE A 378 -20.11 -13.19 -2.05
N ILE A 379 -18.93 -12.70 -2.46
CA ILE A 379 -17.62 -13.21 -2.08
C ILE A 379 -16.76 -12.02 -1.71
N LEU A 380 -16.21 -12.03 -0.50
CA LEU A 380 -15.24 -11.03 -0.05
C LEU A 380 -14.03 -11.76 0.55
N PHE A 381 -12.85 -11.19 0.36
CA PHE A 381 -11.64 -11.68 1.01
C PHE A 381 -11.20 -10.68 2.06
N ASP A 382 -10.65 -11.18 3.15
CA ASP A 382 -9.87 -10.35 4.09
C ASP A 382 -8.66 -11.16 4.54
N SER A 383 -7.69 -10.49 5.13
CA SER A 383 -6.53 -11.16 5.69
C SER A 383 -5.95 -10.39 6.86
N ARG A 384 -5.08 -11.07 7.60
CA ARG A 384 -4.23 -10.38 8.57
C ARG A 384 -3.01 -9.81 7.85
N GLY A 385 -2.62 -8.61 8.24
CA GLY A 385 -1.38 -7.98 7.77
C GLY A 385 -0.17 -8.91 7.94
N SER A 386 0.67 -8.97 6.91
CA SER A 386 1.81 -9.86 6.91
C SER A 386 2.91 -9.37 7.83
N THR A 387 3.55 -10.30 8.55
CA THR A 387 4.60 -9.99 9.52
C THR A 387 5.91 -10.62 9.10
N LYS A 388 6.50 -10.34 7.92
CA LYS A 388 7.81 -10.96 7.56
C LYS A 388 8.73 -10.03 6.77
N ALA A 389 10.04 -10.22 7.02
CA ALA A 389 11.11 -9.40 6.45
C ALA A 389 12.44 -10.18 6.35
N PHE A 390 12.43 -11.51 6.20
CA PHE A 390 13.67 -12.28 5.93
C PHE A 390 13.41 -13.64 5.27
N PRO A 391 14.29 -14.05 4.33
CA PRO A 391 14.14 -15.28 3.54
C PRO A 391 14.39 -16.51 4.42
N SER A 392 13.32 -17.18 4.86
CA SER A 392 13.41 -18.34 5.76
C SER A 392 12.32 -19.38 5.49
N ARG A 393 12.73 -20.65 5.37
CA ARG A 393 11.83 -21.83 5.24
C ARG A 393 11.16 -22.25 6.56
N ALA A 394 11.58 -21.64 7.67
CA ALA A 394 11.05 -21.96 8.99
C ALA A 394 9.88 -21.07 9.39
N LEU A 395 9.69 -19.96 8.68
CA LEU A 395 8.54 -19.10 8.85
C LEU A 395 7.44 -19.55 7.87
N PRO A 396 6.16 -19.44 8.25
CA PRO A 396 5.06 -19.66 7.31
C PRO A 396 5.22 -18.76 6.07
N GLU A 397 4.83 -19.19 4.89
CA GLU A 397 4.90 -18.33 3.71
C GLU A 397 3.78 -17.28 3.71
N PHE A 398 2.57 -17.67 4.14
CA PHE A 398 1.37 -16.85 4.06
C PHE A 398 0.77 -16.54 5.43
N PRO A 399 0.09 -15.38 5.61
CA PRO A 399 -0.87 -15.19 6.68
C PRO A 399 -2.15 -16.00 6.41
N GLU A 400 -3.04 -16.04 7.41
CA GLU A 400 -4.38 -16.59 7.20
C GLU A 400 -5.20 -15.66 6.30
N ILE A 401 -5.89 -16.27 5.34
CA ILE A 401 -6.82 -15.60 4.42
C ILE A 401 -8.23 -16.02 4.79
N TYR A 402 -9.16 -15.08 4.80
CA TYR A 402 -10.57 -15.32 5.08
C TYR A 402 -11.37 -15.08 3.80
N MET A 403 -12.28 -15.99 3.48
CA MET A 403 -13.26 -15.85 2.41
C MET A 403 -14.65 -15.83 3.04
N PHE A 404 -15.40 -14.78 2.76
CA PHE A 404 -16.73 -14.56 3.30
C PHE A 404 -17.79 -14.86 2.26
N ALA A 405 -18.79 -15.66 2.65
CA ALA A 405 -19.96 -15.93 1.84
C ALA A 405 -21.20 -16.04 2.73
N LEU A 406 -22.39 -15.93 2.14
CA LEU A 406 -23.64 -16.10 2.88
C LEU A 406 -23.82 -17.55 3.33
N GLN A 407 -24.41 -17.78 4.52
CA GLN A 407 -24.67 -19.13 5.04
C GLN A 407 -25.40 -20.05 4.05
N LYS A 408 -26.37 -19.50 3.32
CA LYS A 408 -27.13 -20.24 2.29
C LYS A 408 -26.27 -20.70 1.11
N ALA A 409 -25.10 -20.08 0.90
CA ALA A 409 -24.18 -20.42 -0.18
C ALA A 409 -23.33 -21.65 0.10
N ARG A 410 -23.41 -22.26 1.29
CA ARG A 410 -22.60 -23.44 1.66
C ARG A 410 -22.54 -24.52 0.56
N PRO A 411 -23.66 -24.97 -0.03
CA PRO A 411 -23.60 -26.00 -1.07
C PRO A 411 -22.84 -25.55 -2.31
N CYS A 412 -22.98 -24.27 -2.69
CA CYS A 412 -22.26 -23.68 -3.82
C CYS A 412 -20.76 -23.58 -3.52
N VAL A 413 -20.39 -23.24 -2.28
CA VAL A 413 -18.99 -23.20 -1.84
C VAL A 413 -18.36 -24.58 -1.82
N GLU A 414 -19.04 -25.58 -1.28
CA GLU A 414 -18.56 -26.98 -1.30
C GLU A 414 -18.40 -27.49 -2.76
N GLN A 415 -19.36 -27.16 -3.63
CA GLN A 415 -19.29 -27.48 -5.06
C GLN A 415 -18.13 -26.75 -5.76
N ALA A 416 -17.90 -25.47 -5.45
CA ALA A 416 -16.82 -24.67 -6.04
C ALA A 416 -15.46 -25.18 -5.61
N LEU A 417 -15.28 -25.49 -4.32
CA LEU A 417 -14.08 -26.14 -3.79
C LEU A 417 -13.80 -27.46 -4.54
N ALA A 418 -14.81 -28.33 -4.66
CA ALA A 418 -14.66 -29.60 -5.38
C ALA A 418 -14.31 -29.40 -6.86
N THR A 419 -14.96 -28.45 -7.54
CA THR A 419 -14.72 -28.13 -8.95
C THR A 419 -13.33 -27.55 -9.18
N CYS A 420 -12.84 -26.74 -8.23
CA CYS A 420 -11.47 -26.22 -8.22
C CYS A 420 -10.43 -27.27 -7.80
N GLY A 421 -10.82 -28.52 -7.55
CA GLY A 421 -9.91 -29.62 -7.24
C GLY A 421 -9.48 -29.71 -5.77
N PHE A 422 -10.20 -29.06 -4.86
CA PHE A 422 -10.04 -29.32 -3.43
C PHE A 422 -10.63 -30.67 -3.06
N VAL A 423 -9.90 -31.44 -2.24
CA VAL A 423 -10.32 -32.75 -1.76
C VAL A 423 -10.80 -32.63 -0.32
N GLU A 424 -12.02 -33.06 -0.06
CA GLU A 424 -12.59 -33.15 1.29
C GLU A 424 -11.75 -34.09 2.17
N ARG A 425 -11.39 -33.64 3.38
CA ARG A 425 -10.69 -34.41 4.41
C ARG A 425 -11.61 -34.78 5.55
N THR A 426 -12.41 -33.81 5.97
CA THR A 426 -13.47 -33.95 6.95
C THR A 426 -14.66 -33.10 6.47
N ALA A 427 -15.81 -33.22 7.14
CA ALA A 427 -17.03 -32.48 6.78
C ALA A 427 -16.87 -30.93 6.80
N SER A 428 -15.77 -30.41 7.32
CA SER A 428 -15.48 -28.98 7.40
C SER A 428 -14.08 -28.60 6.89
N GLU A 429 -13.32 -29.54 6.33
CA GLU A 429 -11.93 -29.30 5.91
C GLU A 429 -11.66 -29.86 4.52
N TYR A 430 -11.02 -29.05 3.69
CA TYR A 430 -10.71 -29.31 2.30
C TYR A 430 -9.23 -29.00 2.06
N VAL A 431 -8.58 -29.80 1.22
CA VAL A 431 -7.16 -29.58 0.88
C VAL A 431 -6.98 -29.69 -0.62
N LYS A 432 -6.40 -28.66 -1.23
CA LYS A 432 -5.87 -28.72 -2.58
C LYS A 432 -4.35 -28.82 -2.52
N ARG A 433 -3.78 -29.81 -3.19
CA ARG A 433 -2.33 -29.96 -3.34
C ARG A 433 -1.96 -29.69 -4.78
N GLY A 434 -1.25 -28.60 -5.00
CA GLY A 434 -0.79 -28.19 -6.32
C GLY A 434 0.70 -28.47 -6.49
N VAL A 435 1.06 -28.93 -7.69
CA VAL A 435 2.45 -29.00 -8.16
C VAL A 435 2.52 -28.23 -9.46
N TYR A 436 3.27 -27.14 -9.45
CA TYR A 436 3.35 -26.19 -10.56
C TYR A 436 4.76 -26.19 -11.14
N ALA A 437 4.83 -26.10 -12.46
CA ALA A 437 6.07 -25.74 -13.13
C ALA A 437 6.20 -24.22 -13.12
N SER A 438 7.41 -23.72 -12.84
CA SER A 438 7.71 -22.29 -12.88
C SER A 438 8.34 -21.94 -14.22
N VAL A 439 7.97 -20.79 -14.78
CA VAL A 439 8.63 -20.22 -15.96
C VAL A 439 9.96 -19.56 -15.59
N ASP A 440 10.19 -19.29 -14.31
CA ASP A 440 11.47 -18.83 -13.79
C ASP A 440 12.58 -19.85 -14.10
N PRO A 441 13.61 -19.50 -14.90
CA PRO A 441 14.72 -20.39 -15.21
C PRO A 441 15.47 -20.91 -13.97
N ALA A 442 15.43 -20.19 -12.85
CA ALA A 442 16.04 -20.64 -11.60
C ALA A 442 15.24 -21.76 -10.89
N LEU A 443 13.97 -21.95 -11.27
CA LEU A 443 13.06 -22.94 -10.72
C LEU A 443 12.55 -23.94 -11.77
N SER A 444 13.02 -23.87 -13.03
CA SER A 444 12.49 -24.68 -14.14
C SER A 444 12.58 -26.20 -13.94
N GLU A 445 13.54 -26.67 -13.12
CA GLU A 445 13.69 -28.09 -12.77
C GLU A 445 13.18 -28.43 -11.37
N ILE A 446 12.63 -27.45 -10.63
CA ILE A 446 12.20 -27.60 -9.25
C ILE A 446 10.67 -27.45 -9.20
N PRO A 447 9.92 -28.52 -8.87
CA PRO A 447 8.48 -28.41 -8.76
C PRO A 447 8.11 -27.47 -7.60
N VAL A 448 7.33 -26.43 -7.90
CA VAL A 448 6.77 -25.54 -6.87
C VAL A 448 5.54 -26.22 -6.30
N ARG A 449 5.55 -26.48 -4.99
CA ARG A 449 4.45 -27.18 -4.30
C ARG A 449 3.71 -26.22 -3.39
N LEU A 450 2.39 -26.14 -3.54
CA LEU A 450 1.51 -25.34 -2.69
C LEU A 450 0.34 -26.21 -2.21
N ASP A 451 0.21 -26.32 -0.90
CA ASP A 451 -0.92 -26.95 -0.24
C ASP A 451 -1.83 -25.84 0.32
N ILE A 452 -3.07 -25.78 -0.18
CA ILE A 452 -4.10 -24.85 0.30
C ILE A 452 -5.07 -25.64 1.18
N HIS A 453 -5.12 -25.25 2.45
CA HIS A 453 -6.00 -25.83 3.46
C HIS A 453 -7.18 -24.92 3.67
N ALA A 454 -8.36 -25.35 3.24
CA ALA A 454 -9.60 -24.62 3.43
C ALA A 454 -10.41 -25.21 4.59
N SER A 455 -10.87 -24.38 5.51
CA SER A 455 -11.68 -24.80 6.66
C SER A 455 -12.88 -23.89 6.88
N PHE A 456 -14.04 -24.50 7.12
CA PHE A 456 -15.26 -23.75 7.46
C PHE A 456 -15.21 -23.26 8.91
N LEU A 457 -15.42 -21.96 9.11
CA LEU A 457 -15.60 -21.36 10.43
C LEU A 457 -17.08 -21.43 10.84
N ALA A 458 -17.32 -21.70 12.12
CA ALA A 458 -18.64 -22.05 12.63
C ALA A 458 -19.47 -20.87 13.17
N SER A 459 -18.88 -19.70 13.41
CA SER A 459 -19.59 -18.55 14.00
C SER A 459 -18.92 -17.20 13.73
N LEU A 460 -19.69 -16.12 13.88
CA LEU A 460 -19.18 -14.74 13.88
C LEU A 460 -18.13 -14.52 14.99
N ASP A 461 -18.31 -15.10 16.18
CA ASP A 461 -17.32 -15.04 17.28
C ASP A 461 -15.95 -15.52 16.83
N ALA A 462 -15.89 -16.62 16.08
CA ALA A 462 -14.64 -17.16 15.59
C ALA A 462 -13.91 -16.16 14.68
N VAL A 463 -14.62 -15.31 13.93
CA VAL A 463 -13.99 -14.31 13.05
C VAL A 463 -13.64 -13.03 13.82
N LEU A 464 -14.52 -12.58 14.72
CA LEU A 464 -14.30 -11.38 15.53
C LEU A 464 -13.16 -11.55 16.53
N ASP A 465 -13.14 -12.65 17.32
CA ASP A 465 -12.10 -12.91 18.32
C ASP A 465 -10.69 -13.04 17.70
N LEU A 466 -10.64 -13.54 16.47
CA LEU A 466 -9.40 -13.74 15.74
C LEU A 466 -8.80 -12.42 15.22
N GLN A 467 -9.61 -11.39 14.98
CA GLN A 467 -9.16 -10.09 14.42
C GLN A 467 -9.07 -8.97 15.48
N ILE A 468 -9.96 -8.98 16.49
CA ILE A 468 -10.03 -7.96 17.55
C ILE A 468 -8.94 -8.15 18.61
N ALA A 469 -8.50 -9.40 18.83
CA ALA A 469 -7.28 -9.64 19.58
C ALA A 469 -6.12 -9.06 18.76
N SER A 470 -5.67 -7.84 19.13
CA SER A 470 -4.39 -7.29 18.69
C SER A 470 -3.42 -8.45 18.66
N PRO A 471 -2.94 -8.87 17.48
CA PRO A 471 -2.12 -10.06 17.40
C PRO A 471 -1.04 -9.86 18.45
N GLY A 472 -0.81 -10.87 19.29
CA GLY A 472 0.45 -10.92 20.02
C GLY A 472 1.50 -10.88 18.94
N SER A 473 1.95 -9.67 18.56
CA SER A 473 2.81 -9.47 17.42
C SER A 473 4.04 -10.23 17.84
N GLN A 474 4.32 -11.36 17.18
CA GLN A 474 5.58 -12.03 17.42
C GLN A 474 6.62 -10.94 17.26
N SER A 475 7.36 -10.70 18.34
CA SER A 475 8.35 -9.64 18.32
C SER A 475 9.30 -9.96 17.17
N LYS A 476 9.81 -8.93 16.46
CA LYS A 476 10.84 -9.14 15.42
C LYS A 476 12.00 -10.02 15.93
N LYS A 477 12.25 -10.00 17.25
CA LYS A 477 13.17 -10.87 17.98
C LYS A 477 12.76 -12.36 17.96
N GLU A 478 11.52 -12.70 18.29
CA GLU A 478 11.04 -14.09 18.25
C GLU A 478 11.09 -14.66 16.84
N MET A 479 10.67 -13.88 15.85
CA MET A 479 10.75 -14.28 14.45
C MET A 479 12.20 -14.52 14.01
N ALA A 480 13.12 -13.62 14.38
CA ALA A 480 14.54 -13.76 14.07
C ALA A 480 15.13 -15.01 14.73
N LEU A 481 14.77 -15.31 15.98
CA LEU A 481 15.18 -16.54 16.65
C LEU A 481 14.64 -17.79 15.94
N GLN A 482 13.36 -17.79 15.55
CA GLN A 482 12.76 -18.90 14.80
C GLN A 482 13.47 -19.13 13.46
N ALA A 483 13.78 -18.07 12.70
CA ALA A 483 14.57 -18.21 11.48
C ALA A 483 15.98 -18.73 11.74
N LEU A 484 16.66 -18.24 12.78
CA LEU A 484 18.01 -18.71 13.14
C LEU A 484 18.03 -20.19 13.53
N PHE A 485 17.10 -20.62 14.39
CA PHE A 485 16.97 -22.03 14.76
C PHE A 485 16.49 -22.89 13.59
N GLY A 486 15.65 -22.32 12.73
CA GLY A 486 15.19 -22.92 11.50
C GLY A 486 16.31 -23.20 10.51
N ALA A 487 17.24 -22.26 10.33
CA ALA A 487 18.41 -22.44 9.47
C ALA A 487 19.33 -23.60 9.90
N LEU A 488 19.27 -24.00 11.18
CA LEU A 488 20.00 -25.17 11.70
C LEU A 488 19.31 -26.50 11.35
N ARG A 489 18.08 -26.47 10.83
CA ARG A 489 17.29 -27.64 10.43
C ARG A 489 17.12 -27.62 8.91
N PRO A 490 17.75 -28.54 8.15
CA PRO A 490 17.54 -28.60 6.71
C PRO A 490 16.11 -29.07 6.41
N LYS A 491 15.25 -28.14 5.96
CA LYS A 491 14.09 -28.47 5.13
C LYS A 491 14.53 -28.38 3.67
N GLY A 492 14.21 -29.38 2.84
CA GLY A 492 14.41 -29.29 1.39
C GLY A 492 13.61 -28.13 0.78
N VAL A 493 14.05 -27.61 -0.36
CA VAL A 493 13.31 -26.57 -1.11
C VAL A 493 11.95 -27.12 -1.56
N ASP A 494 11.89 -28.41 -1.88
CA ASP A 494 10.69 -29.12 -2.37
C ASP A 494 9.58 -29.31 -1.32
N ALA A 495 9.70 -28.70 -0.13
CA ALA A 495 8.64 -28.74 0.87
C ALA A 495 7.47 -27.88 0.37
N ALA A 496 6.25 -28.38 0.48
CA ALA A 496 5.07 -27.63 0.06
C ALA A 496 4.91 -26.37 0.94
N ALA A 497 4.77 -25.21 0.31
CA ALA A 497 4.29 -24.02 1.00
C ALA A 497 2.84 -24.28 1.44
N THR A 498 2.45 -23.75 2.60
CA THR A 498 1.11 -23.98 3.16
C THR A 498 0.35 -22.68 3.29
N MET A 499 -0.84 -22.64 2.69
CA MET A 499 -1.77 -21.53 2.78
C MET A 499 -3.03 -21.97 3.52
N THR A 500 -3.52 -21.13 4.43
CA THR A 500 -4.76 -21.36 5.18
C THR A 500 -5.85 -20.43 4.66
N LEU A 501 -6.95 -21.03 4.17
CA LEU A 501 -8.16 -20.35 3.74
C LEU A 501 -9.31 -20.64 4.72
N ASN A 502 -9.68 -19.65 5.50
CA ASN A 502 -10.82 -19.74 6.42
C ASN A 502 -12.10 -19.31 5.70
N VAL A 503 -13.04 -20.23 5.52
CA VAL A 503 -14.33 -19.96 4.88
C VAL A 503 -15.34 -19.57 5.95
N ALA A 504 -15.66 -18.28 6.04
CA ALA A 504 -16.64 -17.73 6.96
C ALA A 504 -18.02 -17.68 6.29
N LEU A 505 -18.96 -18.47 6.82
CA LEU A 505 -20.34 -18.51 6.35
C LEU A 505 -21.22 -17.71 7.32
N LEU A 506 -21.62 -16.51 6.92
CA LEU A 506 -22.32 -15.56 7.77
C LEU A 506 -23.71 -15.20 7.22
N THR A 507 -24.62 -14.80 8.11
CA THR A 507 -25.86 -14.13 7.72
C THR A 507 -25.56 -12.73 7.18
N PRO A 508 -26.47 -12.11 6.41
CA PRO A 508 -26.30 -10.74 5.94
C PRO A 508 -26.05 -9.75 7.09
N GLU A 509 -26.74 -9.92 8.22
CA GLU A 509 -26.54 -9.04 9.37
C GLU A 509 -25.17 -9.26 10.05
N GLU A 510 -24.71 -10.51 10.17
CA GLU A 510 -23.35 -10.80 10.68
C GLU A 510 -22.25 -10.24 9.76
N MET A 511 -22.45 -10.27 8.43
CA MET A 511 -21.53 -9.67 7.46
C MET A 511 -21.40 -8.15 7.69
N VAL A 512 -22.54 -7.45 7.83
CA VAL A 512 -22.55 -6.02 8.13
C VAL A 512 -21.83 -5.72 9.45
N VAL A 513 -22.11 -6.49 10.51
CA VAL A 513 -21.44 -6.33 11.81
C VAL A 513 -19.94 -6.48 11.65
N TYR A 514 -19.48 -7.52 10.96
CA TYR A 514 -18.05 -7.76 10.76
C TYR A 514 -17.36 -6.61 10.03
N PHE A 515 -17.80 -6.27 8.80
CA PHE A 515 -17.12 -5.24 8.01
C PHE A 515 -17.26 -3.85 8.62
N ALA A 516 -18.42 -3.49 9.18
CA ALA A 516 -18.59 -2.22 9.86
C ALA A 516 -17.72 -2.13 11.13
N ALA A 517 -17.62 -3.21 11.92
CA ALA A 517 -16.73 -3.24 13.07
C ALA A 517 -15.27 -3.06 12.66
N ARG A 518 -14.82 -3.72 11.58
CA ARG A 518 -13.45 -3.57 11.04
C ARG A 518 -13.16 -2.14 10.61
N ILE A 519 -14.08 -1.48 9.91
CA ILE A 519 -13.95 -0.07 9.53
C ILE A 519 -13.91 0.85 10.76
N GLY A 520 -14.66 0.52 11.82
CA GLY A 520 -14.73 1.31 13.04
C GLY A 520 -13.61 1.08 14.03
N GLN A 521 -12.96 -0.09 13.97
CA GLN A 521 -11.70 -0.35 14.64
C GLN A 521 -10.65 0.57 14.02
N ARG A 522 -9.84 1.23 14.88
CA ARG A 522 -8.90 2.29 14.47
C ARG A 522 -7.68 1.70 13.74
N GLU A 523 -7.92 1.04 12.62
CA GLU A 523 -6.93 0.33 11.85
C GLU A 523 -6.26 1.22 10.80
N TYR A 524 -5.05 0.83 10.43
CA TYR A 524 -4.37 1.37 9.26
C TYR A 524 -5.22 1.07 8.01
N GLU A 525 -5.24 1.98 7.04
CA GLU A 525 -5.90 1.78 5.73
C GLU A 525 -7.43 1.70 5.79
N ARG A 526 -8.05 2.36 6.77
CA ARG A 526 -9.51 2.43 6.91
C ARG A 526 -10.26 2.76 5.61
N LEU A 527 -9.76 3.69 4.80
CA LEU A 527 -10.37 4.06 3.54
C LEU A 527 -10.43 2.88 2.55
N PHE A 528 -9.40 2.04 2.54
CA PHE A 528 -9.35 0.80 1.77
C PHE A 528 -10.44 -0.19 2.20
N LYS A 529 -10.60 -0.38 3.51
CA LYS A 529 -11.60 -1.30 4.10
C LYS A 529 -13.06 -0.85 3.96
N LEU A 530 -13.31 0.38 3.50
CA LEU A 530 -14.67 0.79 3.12
C LEU A 530 -15.19 -0.01 1.92
N CYS A 531 -14.29 -0.45 1.02
CA CYS A 531 -14.67 -1.18 -0.19
C CYS A 531 -15.43 -2.45 0.13
N ASP A 532 -15.03 -3.20 1.15
CA ASP A 532 -15.61 -4.50 1.51
C ASP A 532 -17.10 -4.35 1.86
N LEU A 533 -17.44 -3.36 2.69
CA LEU A 533 -18.83 -3.10 3.07
C LEU A 533 -19.63 -2.45 1.93
N ILE A 534 -19.02 -1.54 1.16
CA ILE A 534 -19.65 -0.96 -0.04
C ILE A 534 -20.00 -2.08 -1.02
N GLU A 535 -19.08 -3.00 -1.25
CA GLU A 535 -19.23 -4.11 -2.18
C GLU A 535 -20.29 -5.10 -1.72
N PHE A 536 -20.28 -5.45 -0.43
CA PHE A 536 -21.34 -6.26 0.16
C PHE A 536 -22.72 -5.64 -0.08
N LEU A 537 -22.88 -4.36 0.23
CA LEU A 537 -24.17 -3.65 0.11
C LEU A 537 -24.60 -3.46 -1.34
N ARG A 538 -23.65 -3.28 -2.26
CA ARG A 538 -23.91 -3.18 -3.70
C ARG A 538 -24.45 -4.48 -4.29
N ARG A 539 -23.90 -5.62 -3.85
CA ARG A 539 -24.24 -6.94 -4.41
C ARG A 539 -25.41 -7.64 -3.72
N TYR A 540 -25.66 -7.35 -2.43
CA TYR A 540 -26.72 -8.03 -1.69
C TYR A 540 -28.12 -7.56 -2.15
N PRO A 541 -28.94 -8.44 -2.76
CA PRO A 541 -30.25 -8.03 -3.29
C PRO A 541 -31.37 -8.04 -2.22
N GLY A 542 -31.09 -8.60 -1.04
CA GLY A 542 -32.08 -8.80 0.01
C GLY A 542 -32.22 -7.60 0.95
N GLU A 543 -33.22 -7.65 1.82
CA GLU A 543 -33.37 -6.68 2.90
C GLU A 543 -32.46 -7.02 4.08
N ILE A 544 -31.85 -5.99 4.68
CA ILE A 544 -31.02 -6.12 5.89
C ILE A 544 -31.89 -5.73 7.09
N ARG A 545 -31.98 -6.59 8.10
CA ARG A 545 -32.70 -6.27 9.33
C ARG A 545 -31.81 -5.48 10.26
N TRP A 546 -31.90 -4.15 10.17
CA TRP A 546 -31.08 -3.22 10.93
C TRP A 546 -31.15 -3.38 12.46
N GLN A 547 -32.32 -3.78 12.99
CA GLN A 547 -32.45 -4.11 14.41
C GLN A 547 -31.56 -5.31 14.79
N ALA A 548 -31.51 -6.36 13.97
CA ALA A 548 -30.68 -7.53 14.22
C ALA A 548 -29.18 -7.21 14.11
N VAL A 549 -28.78 -6.31 13.20
CA VAL A 549 -27.40 -5.78 13.13
C VAL A 549 -27.00 -5.12 14.46
N ALA A 550 -27.87 -4.28 15.02
CA ALA A 550 -27.59 -3.62 16.29
C ALA A 550 -27.56 -4.61 17.48
N GLU A 551 -28.51 -5.56 17.53
CA GLU A 551 -28.55 -6.61 18.55
C GLU A 551 -27.28 -7.47 18.52
N LEU A 552 -26.84 -7.91 17.33
CA LEU A 552 -25.59 -8.65 17.15
C LEU A 552 -24.38 -7.81 17.60
N ALA A 553 -24.30 -6.55 17.17
CA ALA A 553 -23.19 -5.69 17.54
C ALA A 553 -23.06 -5.46 19.05
N ILE A 554 -24.19 -5.41 19.78
CA ILE A 554 -24.23 -5.32 21.25
C ILE A 554 -23.79 -6.65 21.88
N VAL A 555 -24.30 -7.77 21.40
CA VAL A 555 -23.97 -9.11 21.93
C VAL A 555 -22.48 -9.42 21.82
N HIS A 556 -21.83 -8.97 20.74
CA HIS A 556 -20.41 -9.18 20.49
C HIS A 556 -19.50 -8.04 20.97
N ASP A 557 -20.02 -7.07 21.75
CA ASP A 557 -19.25 -5.93 22.29
C ASP A 557 -18.49 -5.09 21.22
N VAL A 558 -19.10 -4.94 20.04
CA VAL A 558 -18.56 -4.17 18.91
C VAL A 558 -19.47 -3.03 18.45
N ALA A 559 -20.57 -2.76 19.17
CA ALA A 559 -21.55 -1.73 18.82
C ALA A 559 -20.96 -0.35 18.51
N PRO A 560 -19.99 0.21 19.29
CA PRO A 560 -19.39 1.50 18.94
C PRO A 560 -18.61 1.46 17.62
N ALA A 561 -17.88 0.37 17.35
CA ALA A 561 -17.12 0.20 16.12
C ALA A 561 -18.07 0.05 14.91
N VAL A 562 -19.12 -0.76 15.03
CA VAL A 562 -20.15 -0.90 13.99
C VAL A 562 -20.82 0.44 13.69
N HIS A 563 -21.20 1.21 14.73
CA HIS A 563 -21.80 2.53 14.55
C HIS A 563 -20.87 3.48 13.75
N VAL A 564 -19.59 3.52 14.12
CA VAL A 564 -18.56 4.31 13.43
C VAL A 564 -18.35 3.84 11.99
N GLY A 565 -18.35 2.54 11.72
CA GLY A 565 -18.18 1.97 10.39
C GLY A 565 -19.34 2.28 9.46
N LEU A 566 -20.57 2.13 9.93
CA LEU A 566 -21.78 2.46 9.18
C LEU A 566 -21.81 3.95 8.83
N LEU A 567 -21.49 4.84 9.78
CA LEU A 567 -21.42 6.29 9.51
C LEU A 567 -20.35 6.65 8.49
N ALA A 568 -19.22 5.92 8.44
CA ALA A 568 -18.14 6.17 7.49
C ALA A 568 -18.50 5.73 6.05
N VAL A 569 -19.25 4.65 5.89
CA VAL A 569 -19.67 4.16 4.56
C VAL A 569 -20.88 4.93 4.03
N ASN A 570 -21.78 5.39 4.90
CA ASN A 570 -23.05 5.98 4.53
C ASN A 570 -22.99 7.07 3.43
N PRO A 571 -22.02 8.01 3.41
CA PRO A 571 -21.94 9.04 2.37
C PRO A 571 -21.50 8.53 0.98
N LEU A 572 -20.99 7.29 0.91
CA LEU A 572 -20.43 6.69 -0.29
C LEU A 572 -21.41 5.75 -1.00
N LEU A 573 -22.56 5.45 -0.37
CA LEU A 573 -23.58 4.59 -0.94
C LEU A 573 -24.47 5.36 -1.93
N ASP A 574 -25.04 4.62 -2.89
CA ASP A 574 -26.09 5.15 -3.77
C ASP A 574 -27.34 5.56 -2.99
N GLN A 575 -27.69 4.77 -1.98
CA GLN A 575 -28.77 5.07 -1.06
C GLN A 575 -28.22 5.07 0.37
N PRO A 576 -28.41 6.16 1.13
CA PRO A 576 -27.98 6.20 2.52
C PRO A 576 -28.78 5.20 3.34
N PHE A 577 -28.19 4.73 4.43
CA PHE A 577 -28.88 3.87 5.39
C PHE A 577 -30.13 4.55 5.95
N PRO A 578 -31.20 3.78 6.26
CA PRO A 578 -32.38 4.30 6.94
C PRO A 578 -32.00 4.94 8.26
N ALA A 579 -32.52 6.13 8.57
CA ALA A 579 -32.18 6.86 9.80
C ALA A 579 -32.43 6.06 11.10
N GLU A 580 -33.37 5.11 11.05
CA GLU A 580 -33.70 4.18 12.14
C GLU A 580 -32.49 3.37 12.64
N ILE A 581 -31.57 2.96 11.76
CA ILE A 581 -30.40 2.15 12.15
C ILE A 581 -29.56 2.84 13.24
N PHE A 582 -29.37 4.15 13.12
CA PHE A 582 -28.53 4.94 14.03
C PHE A 582 -29.22 5.18 15.37
N SER A 583 -30.54 4.96 15.46
CA SER A 583 -31.29 5.08 16.71
C SER A 583 -31.10 3.87 17.64
N PHE A 584 -30.61 2.74 17.11
CA PHE A 584 -30.29 1.55 17.91
C PHE A 584 -28.93 1.60 18.61
N PHE A 585 -28.07 2.54 18.24
CA PHE A 585 -26.75 2.71 18.84
C PHE A 585 -26.74 3.88 19.81
N GLU A 586 -25.88 3.82 20.83
CA GLU A 586 -25.60 5.00 21.65
C GLU A 586 -25.04 6.14 20.77
N PRO A 587 -25.46 7.40 21.00
CA PRO A 587 -24.89 8.53 20.30
C PRO A 587 -23.38 8.57 20.49
N LEU A 588 -22.65 8.81 19.40
CA LEU A 588 -21.21 9.05 19.48
C LEU A 588 -20.97 10.47 20.04
N ASP A 589 -19.93 10.61 20.86
CA ASP A 589 -19.50 11.92 21.37
C ASP A 589 -19.12 12.89 20.24
N ALA A 590 -18.63 12.36 19.11
CA ALA A 590 -18.31 13.11 17.90
C ALA A 590 -18.51 12.24 16.64
N PRO A 591 -18.79 12.85 15.47
CA PRO A 591 -18.79 12.13 14.20
C PRO A 591 -17.43 11.47 13.92
N PRO A 592 -17.40 10.38 13.12
CA PRO A 592 -16.16 9.71 12.79
C PRO A 592 -15.22 10.64 12.02
N ARG A 593 -13.96 10.67 12.47
CA ARG A 593 -12.84 11.33 11.78
C ARG A 593 -12.19 10.34 10.82
N LEU A 594 -12.47 10.45 9.53
CA LEU A 594 -12.03 9.52 8.49
C LEU A 594 -10.53 9.62 8.22
N PHE A 595 -9.99 10.84 8.26
CA PHE A 595 -8.60 11.16 7.92
C PHE A 595 -7.63 11.05 9.12
N ASN A 596 -8.10 10.62 10.29
CA ASN A 596 -7.26 10.54 11.48
C ASN A 596 -6.26 9.37 11.46
N TRP A 597 -6.37 8.42 10.51
CA TRP A 597 -5.65 7.13 10.56
C TRP A 597 -4.79 6.85 9.33
N ALA A 598 -4.20 7.89 8.74
CA ALA A 598 -3.35 7.72 7.57
C ALA A 598 -2.09 6.87 7.83
N ARG A 599 -1.68 6.18 6.76
CA ARG A 599 -0.49 5.36 6.44
C ARG A 599 0.61 5.11 7.48
N TYR A 600 1.08 6.11 8.23
CA TYR A 600 2.33 6.00 8.99
C TYR A 600 2.09 5.83 10.48
N GLY A 601 1.84 4.58 10.89
CA GLY A 601 1.89 4.22 12.30
C GLY A 601 3.30 4.38 12.90
N PRO A 602 3.43 4.66 14.21
CA PRO A 602 4.74 4.79 14.88
C PRO A 602 5.63 3.54 14.76
N GLY A 603 5.06 2.38 14.40
CA GLY A 603 5.79 1.13 14.15
C GLY A 603 6.59 1.09 12.84
N SER A 604 6.23 1.91 11.84
CA SER A 604 6.96 2.02 10.56
C SER A 604 8.36 2.63 10.72
N LEU A 605 8.60 3.33 11.84
CA LEU A 605 9.86 4.02 12.14
C LEU A 605 10.75 3.30 13.16
N GLU A 606 10.40 2.10 13.62
CA GLU A 606 11.26 1.33 14.51
C GLU A 606 12.50 0.78 13.78
N ARG A 607 13.52 1.64 13.65
CA ARG A 607 14.86 1.27 13.18
C ARG A 607 15.70 0.74 14.33
N TYR A 608 15.64 -0.57 14.57
CA TYR A 608 16.65 -1.26 15.37
C TYR A 608 17.81 -1.69 14.46
N THR A 609 18.91 -0.95 14.48
CA THR A 609 20.10 -1.22 13.65
C THR A 609 21.15 -2.05 14.38
N SER A 610 21.18 -2.03 15.72
CA SER A 610 22.30 -2.60 16.50
C SER A 610 22.39 -4.13 16.47
N PHE A 611 21.30 -4.85 16.20
CA PHE A 611 21.29 -6.33 16.22
C PHE A 611 21.29 -7.01 14.85
N LYS A 612 20.98 -6.27 13.78
CA LYS A 612 20.79 -6.86 12.44
C LYS A 612 22.07 -7.48 11.89
N ALA A 613 23.20 -6.80 12.04
CA ALA A 613 24.48 -7.29 11.52
C ALA A 613 24.92 -8.61 12.14
N LEU A 614 24.85 -8.70 13.47
CA LEU A 614 25.16 -9.94 14.20
C LEU A 614 24.18 -11.06 13.83
N PHE A 615 22.89 -10.74 13.73
CA PHE A 615 21.88 -11.70 13.29
C PHE A 615 22.20 -12.26 11.90
N TYR A 616 22.42 -11.42 10.89
CA TYR A 616 22.72 -11.88 9.54
C TYR A 616 24.02 -12.68 9.47
N CYS A 617 25.05 -12.32 10.25
CA CYS A 617 26.28 -13.11 10.33
C CYS A 617 26.01 -14.53 10.87
N MET A 618 25.28 -14.63 11.98
CA MET A 618 24.93 -15.91 12.61
C MET A 618 23.99 -16.75 11.74
N PHE A 619 23.00 -16.11 11.12
CA PHE A 619 22.06 -16.74 10.20
C PHE A 619 22.77 -17.32 8.98
N SER A 620 23.73 -16.58 8.40
CA SER A 620 24.54 -17.03 7.27
C SER A 620 25.48 -18.17 7.65
N LEU A 621 26.10 -18.10 8.83
CA LEU A 621 26.93 -19.19 9.36
C LEU A 621 26.12 -20.47 9.62
N ALA A 622 24.92 -20.34 10.19
CA ALA A 622 23.99 -21.44 10.42
C ALA A 622 23.56 -22.11 9.11
N SER A 623 23.30 -21.29 8.09
CA SER A 623 22.87 -21.73 6.75
C SER A 623 23.99 -22.26 5.85
N THR A 624 25.25 -22.20 6.30
CA THR A 624 26.40 -22.73 5.57
C THR A 624 26.58 -24.21 5.89
N GLU A 625 26.60 -25.09 4.89
CA GLU A 625 26.72 -26.53 5.10
C GLU A 625 28.19 -27.01 5.10
N GLY A 626 28.52 -27.94 6.01
CA GLY A 626 29.84 -28.54 6.11
C GLY A 626 30.87 -27.72 6.88
N LEU A 627 31.72 -28.42 7.65
CA LEU A 627 32.72 -27.79 8.53
C LEU A 627 33.74 -26.96 7.73
N ALA A 628 34.18 -27.45 6.58
CA ALA A 628 35.16 -26.76 5.74
C ALA A 628 34.62 -25.44 5.19
N ALA A 629 33.36 -25.37 4.77
CA ALA A 629 32.74 -24.14 4.27
C ALA A 629 32.47 -23.15 5.41
N LYS A 630 32.03 -23.62 6.58
CA LYS A 630 31.93 -22.79 7.79
C LYS A 630 33.28 -22.20 8.18
N LEU A 631 34.33 -23.02 8.20
CA LEU A 631 35.70 -22.57 8.44
C LEU A 631 36.14 -21.58 7.37
N LYS A 632 35.85 -21.81 6.08
CA LYS A 632 36.13 -20.86 5.00
C LYS A 632 35.37 -19.54 5.16
N TYR A 633 34.12 -19.58 5.62
CA TYR A 633 33.33 -18.37 5.90
C TYR A 633 33.92 -17.58 7.08
N VAL A 634 34.39 -18.27 8.13
CA VAL A 634 35.03 -17.67 9.30
C VAL A 634 36.48 -17.23 9.06
N LEU A 635 37.24 -17.94 8.21
CA LEU A 635 38.67 -17.70 7.96
C LEU A 635 38.92 -16.86 6.69
N GLY A 636 38.00 -16.88 5.72
CA GLY A 636 38.04 -16.09 4.48
C GLY A 636 37.75 -14.60 4.68
N ILE A 637 37.68 -14.15 5.94
CA ILE A 637 37.51 -12.76 6.38
C ILE A 637 38.82 -11.98 6.14
N SER A 638 39.19 -11.81 4.88
CA SER A 638 40.33 -10.98 4.44
C SER A 638 39.93 -9.53 4.11
N ASP A 639 38.63 -9.26 4.05
CA ASP A 639 38.08 -7.94 3.77
C ASP A 639 38.07 -7.07 5.04
N GLN A 640 38.84 -5.97 5.04
CA GLN A 640 39.00 -5.05 6.17
C GLN A 640 37.68 -4.47 6.69
N ARG A 641 36.63 -4.38 5.85
CA ARG A 641 35.28 -3.96 6.28
C ARG A 641 34.58 -5.02 7.15
N ARG A 642 34.78 -6.32 6.87
CA ARG A 642 34.16 -7.45 7.60
C ARG A 642 34.80 -7.70 8.97
N GLN A 643 36.12 -7.54 9.09
CA GLN A 643 36.81 -7.69 10.39
C GLN A 643 36.35 -6.64 11.40
N LYS A 644 36.11 -5.40 10.96
CA LYS A 644 35.68 -4.30 11.84
C LYS A 644 34.31 -4.55 12.45
N VAL A 645 33.35 -5.05 11.66
CA VAL A 645 32.01 -5.40 12.14
C VAL A 645 32.06 -6.59 13.08
N ILE A 646 32.72 -7.70 12.74
CA ILE A 646 32.70 -8.89 13.60
C ILE A 646 33.49 -8.66 14.90
N TRP A 647 34.68 -8.05 14.86
CA TRP A 647 35.49 -7.86 16.06
C TRP A 647 34.97 -6.76 17.00
N MET A 648 34.46 -5.62 16.47
CA MET A 648 33.83 -4.60 17.33
C MET A 648 32.43 -5.01 17.78
N THR A 649 31.65 -5.73 16.96
CA THR A 649 30.27 -6.10 17.31
C THR A 649 30.24 -7.34 18.20
N CYS A 650 31.05 -8.40 17.97
CA CYS A 650 30.99 -9.59 18.83
C CYS A 650 31.52 -9.33 20.25
N ALA A 651 32.58 -8.53 20.41
CA ALA A 651 33.14 -8.23 21.74
C ALA A 651 32.29 -7.20 22.51
N ASP A 652 31.86 -6.11 21.85
CA ASP A 652 31.09 -5.05 22.51
C ASP A 652 29.60 -5.41 22.62
N HIS A 653 29.01 -6.15 21.65
CA HIS A 653 27.63 -6.62 21.75
C HIS A 653 27.44 -7.90 22.54
N ALA A 654 28.38 -8.84 22.69
CA ALA A 654 28.14 -9.98 23.60
C ALA A 654 27.98 -9.50 25.06
N VAL A 655 28.77 -8.49 25.45
CA VAL A 655 28.68 -7.83 26.75
C VAL A 655 27.41 -6.98 26.86
N ARG A 656 27.06 -6.17 25.83
CA ARG A 656 25.81 -5.39 25.82
C ARG A 656 24.55 -6.24 25.65
N LEU A 657 24.61 -7.39 24.99
CA LEU A 657 23.51 -8.35 24.79
C LEU A 657 23.25 -9.08 26.11
N GLY A 658 24.31 -9.53 26.80
CA GLY A 658 24.19 -10.05 28.17
C GLY A 658 23.57 -8.99 29.10
N TRP A 659 24.06 -7.75 29.02
CA TRP A 659 23.53 -6.65 29.83
C TRP A 659 22.09 -6.27 29.46
N GLN A 660 21.72 -6.09 28.19
CA GLN A 660 20.38 -5.70 27.74
C GLN A 660 19.34 -6.82 27.92
N ILE A 661 19.73 -8.09 27.78
CA ILE A 661 18.86 -9.23 28.11
C ILE A 661 18.58 -9.25 29.63
N LEU A 662 19.56 -8.88 30.46
CA LEU A 662 19.43 -8.87 31.91
C LEU A 662 18.83 -7.57 32.49
N THR A 663 18.81 -6.47 31.73
CA THR A 663 18.52 -5.12 32.26
C THR A 663 17.55 -4.27 31.44
N SER A 664 16.77 -4.82 30.52
CA SER A 664 15.80 -4.02 29.75
C SER A 664 14.41 -4.00 30.41
N PRO A 665 14.09 -3.05 31.32
CA PRO A 665 12.71 -2.68 31.55
C PRO A 665 12.23 -1.84 30.36
N PHE A 666 11.06 -2.21 29.86
CA PHE A 666 10.15 -1.43 29.01
C PHE A 666 10.57 0.04 28.79
N ARG A 667 11.32 0.32 27.73
CA ARG A 667 11.39 1.70 27.22
C ARG A 667 10.01 2.03 26.65
N LYS A 668 9.29 2.93 27.32
CA LYS A 668 8.09 3.55 26.76
C LYS A 668 8.42 4.06 25.35
N LYS A 669 7.61 3.66 24.37
CA LYS A 669 7.61 4.24 23.02
C LYS A 669 7.52 5.76 23.18
N ARG A 670 8.45 6.49 22.55
CA ARG A 670 8.26 7.93 22.33
C ARG A 670 7.07 8.04 21.37
N GLU A 671 6.00 8.71 21.79
CA GLU A 671 4.93 9.10 20.89
C GLU A 671 5.51 10.16 19.94
N TYR A 672 5.59 9.82 18.66
CA TYR A 672 5.93 10.77 17.62
C TYR A 672 4.70 11.60 17.29
N THR A 673 4.86 12.92 17.16
CA THR A 673 3.78 13.86 16.82
C THR A 673 3.67 14.02 15.31
N VAL A 674 2.53 14.47 14.78
CA VAL A 674 2.32 14.71 13.33
C VAL A 674 3.42 15.62 12.74
N LYS A 675 3.94 16.56 13.52
CA LYS A 675 5.08 17.43 13.16
C LYS A 675 6.41 16.70 12.95
N ASP A 676 6.58 15.52 13.55
CA ASP A 676 7.76 14.67 13.34
C ASP A 676 7.68 13.89 12.02
N PHE A 677 6.49 13.77 11.42
CA PHE A 677 6.22 12.94 10.23
C PHE A 677 6.06 13.75 8.95
N ALA A 678 5.80 15.03 9.06
CA ALA A 678 5.72 15.89 7.90
C ALA A 678 7.15 16.09 7.36
N TYR A 679 7.50 15.21 6.42
CA TYR A 679 8.72 15.21 5.62
C TYR A 679 9.06 16.60 5.01
N TRP A 680 8.04 17.46 4.96
CA TRP A 680 8.00 18.80 4.36
C TRP A 680 8.05 19.95 5.36
N THR A 681 7.88 19.67 6.66
CA THR A 681 7.80 20.69 7.71
C THR A 681 9.14 20.99 8.36
N GLN A 682 10.23 20.29 8.02
CA GLN A 682 11.53 20.65 8.59
C GLN A 682 11.89 22.07 8.17
N PRO A 683 11.96 23.03 9.12
CA PRO A 683 12.58 24.30 8.84
C PRO A 683 14.06 24.02 8.58
N GLU A 684 14.64 24.65 7.56
CA GLU A 684 16.10 24.78 7.47
C GLU A 684 16.59 25.44 8.77
N SER A 685 17.03 24.63 9.73
CA SER A 685 17.81 25.13 10.87
C SER A 685 19.27 25.03 10.52
N ASP A 686 19.87 26.19 10.28
CA ASP A 686 21.30 26.48 10.41
C ASP A 686 22.28 25.65 9.56
N MET A 687 22.19 25.81 8.23
CA MET A 687 23.37 25.68 7.37
C MET A 687 23.68 27.06 6.79
N GLY A 688 24.28 27.92 7.61
CA GLY A 688 25.02 29.10 7.14
C GLY A 688 26.24 28.68 6.30
N PRO A 689 26.79 29.63 5.53
CA PRO A 689 27.61 29.40 4.32
C PRO A 689 28.80 28.47 4.48
#